data_AF-A0AA94H6F8-F1
#
_entry.id   AF-A0AA94H6F8-F1
#
_cell.length_a   1.000
_cell.length_b   1.000
_cell.length_c   1.000
_cell.angle_alpha   90.00
_cell.angle_beta   90.00
_cell.angle_gamma   90.00
#
_symmetry.space_group_name_H-M   'P 1'
#
loop_
_entity.id
_entity.type
_entity.pdbx_description
1 polymer ?
#
loop_
_entity_poly.entity_id
_entity_poly.type
_entity_poly.pdbx_seq_one_letter_code
_entity_poly.pdbx_strand_id
1 'polypeptide(L)'
;MSALDKKVQRFVSSKLGPLTVAMICALPAVANSAGLVMKNGTVYNTNGVPVVDINTPNSSGLSHNFWDDLNVDKNGLIFNNGTSASDTVLAGQIEGNSNLVGGPAKVILNEVVSRNASVINGMMEVAGNKADLIIANPNGITVNGGGSINTGKLTLTTGKAQLEDGELTGYNVNGGTITVGKLSNASPTEILSRNVVINGKVTADELNIVAGNNYVNARGEVAGTVAASGLRNYYSVDVSALGGMYANKINLVSTEAGVGVRNQGTIAGGVNGIKVDTKGILLNSNAKIQSAGLIDIKTNGRLDNTTGEISSIDTISIYTNKGEIVNSRAGRIATGGNININSGALTNSNGKIAAAGMLAVDTNNSTLTNTGKGKTVGIEAGIVALKTGNLNTRDGQISGGYVGIEAASIDNSGGNLQSAGDIDILSAGNIYNNKGLIRAANGHLTLGSGGTISNETTKTADTNSSDSLGIISQKELNIGAKRIVNRGGQIASNGSVTVESTGDIDNYTGKIVSSVSVLARGTSLNNDQGGLSADHGVDVAVSGTVSNNIGVISSNKSDVELNAGDIDNVGGLMLGENITLNAKNNVNNDTALIVARKLLKVNVLGTISNNNGNDFGDKYGEYFGIPQQIGGMIGNEGVSFSARNINSTNSRIISDFGDMKLEAASTLNNTHGLLYSAGNMAIDVGYMFYNNYATTASAGDMYISTVSLQNYSNGSIIDNDATGIISSEKNATLNVNNSFTNYGFINAEGDLKFNVTKGILYNSNAIAAGKNLNIDALNGIDNNGDIAGGNIVSLKTEGSANNRANRNIVGQQVIISAGQNITNHGNIVSDNYMDVTANGTVYNYLNMLSYGSAKITANTVTNSGRDALLGAYEDFSQDVKKLNNTGTVLGM
;
A
#
# COMPACT_ATOMS: atom_id res chain seq x y z
N MET A 1 -0.78 36.10 -61.70
CA MET A 1 -0.94 34.78 -62.35
C MET A 1 -1.66 33.87 -61.35
N SER A 2 -2.87 33.37 -61.55
CA SER A 2 -3.86 33.51 -62.62
C SER A 2 -5.22 33.80 -61.97
N ALA A 3 -5.94 34.74 -62.57
CA ALA A 3 -7.30 35.12 -62.21
C ALA A 3 -8.31 34.16 -62.86
N LEU A 4 -9.24 33.63 -62.06
CA LEU A 4 -10.67 33.35 -62.36
C LEU A 4 -11.22 32.48 -61.22
N ASP A 5 -11.83 33.09 -60.20
CA ASP A 5 -13.29 33.02 -59.99
C ASP A 5 -13.69 33.74 -58.70
N LYS A 6 -14.73 34.58 -58.80
CA LYS A 6 -15.14 35.57 -57.80
C LYS A 6 -16.33 35.06 -56.98
N LYS A 7 -16.27 35.30 -55.67
CA LYS A 7 -17.35 35.82 -54.78
C LYS A 7 -18.77 35.20 -54.87
N VAL A 8 -19.24 34.79 -53.68
CA VAL A 8 -20.66 34.71 -53.23
C VAL A 8 -21.42 33.45 -53.65
N GLN A 9 -21.42 32.42 -52.78
CA GLN A 9 -22.60 31.67 -52.31
C GLN A 9 -22.21 30.36 -51.59
N ARG A 10 -23.05 29.97 -50.62
CA ARG A 10 -23.19 28.65 -49.96
C ARG A 10 -22.38 28.36 -48.70
N PHE A 11 -22.87 29.00 -47.64
CA PHE A 11 -22.92 28.50 -46.27
C PHE A 11 -24.34 27.93 -46.03
N VAL A 12 -24.62 26.65 -46.29
CA VAL A 12 -25.86 25.95 -45.85
C VAL A 12 -25.65 24.43 -45.86
N SER A 13 -25.61 23.80 -44.68
CA SER A 13 -26.34 22.54 -44.39
C SER A 13 -26.07 22.03 -42.96
N SER A 14 -26.69 22.64 -41.96
CA SER A 14 -27.06 21.93 -40.73
C SER A 14 -28.56 22.15 -40.51
N LYS A 15 -29.30 21.05 -40.64
CA LYS A 15 -30.76 20.98 -40.51
C LYS A 15 -31.23 21.63 -39.20
N LEU A 16 -31.93 22.76 -39.32
CA LEU A 16 -32.96 23.17 -38.36
C LEU A 16 -34.32 22.93 -39.02
N GLY A 17 -35.14 22.12 -38.36
CA GLY A 17 -36.58 22.03 -38.58
C GLY A 17 -37.32 22.73 -37.43
N PRO A 18 -38.53 23.26 -37.67
CA PRO A 18 -39.08 24.42 -36.98
C PRO A 18 -39.91 24.06 -35.74
N LEU A 19 -40.51 25.09 -35.12
CA LEU A 19 -41.46 25.11 -33.97
C LEU A 19 -40.74 25.27 -32.61
N THR A 20 -40.96 26.30 -31.79
CA THR A 20 -42.08 27.23 -31.71
C THR A 20 -41.67 28.48 -30.94
N VAL A 21 -42.25 29.59 -31.37
CA VAL A 21 -42.29 30.93 -30.80
C VAL A 21 -42.61 30.93 -29.30
N ALA A 22 -41.78 31.60 -28.50
CA ALA A 22 -42.19 32.36 -27.30
C ALA A 22 -41.03 33.24 -26.77
N MET A 23 -40.41 34.06 -27.63
CA MET A 23 -39.91 35.34 -27.13
C MET A 23 -41.15 36.22 -26.96
N ILE A 24 -41.80 36.12 -25.80
CA ILE A 24 -42.53 37.28 -25.31
C ILE A 24 -41.46 38.19 -24.75
N CYS A 25 -41.17 39.25 -25.50
CA CYS A 25 -40.72 40.50 -24.91
C CYS A 25 -41.66 40.80 -23.73
N ALA A 26 -41.20 40.56 -22.51
CA ALA A 26 -41.61 41.39 -21.41
C ALA A 26 -40.95 42.76 -21.67
N LEU A 27 -41.56 43.52 -22.59
CA LEU A 27 -41.61 44.97 -22.45
C LEU A 27 -41.92 45.23 -20.97
N PRO A 28 -41.30 46.24 -20.31
CA PRO A 28 -41.94 46.78 -19.13
C PRO A 28 -43.30 47.25 -19.65
N ALA A 29 -44.36 46.48 -19.37
CA ALA A 29 -45.67 47.06 -19.35
C ALA A 29 -45.52 48.18 -18.33
N VAL A 30 -45.46 49.40 -18.85
CA VAL A 30 -45.74 50.59 -18.08
C VAL A 30 -47.20 50.38 -17.72
N ALA A 31 -47.44 49.64 -16.62
CA ALA A 31 -48.73 49.56 -16.01
C ALA A 31 -49.03 51.01 -15.62
N ASN A 32 -49.92 51.63 -16.39
CA ASN A 32 -50.52 52.88 -15.97
C ASN A 32 -50.98 52.70 -14.52
N SER A 33 -50.47 53.57 -13.67
CA SER A 33 -50.72 53.65 -12.24
C SER A 33 -52.20 53.93 -11.97
N ALA A 34 -53.01 52.89 -11.86
CA ALA A 34 -54.21 52.90 -11.01
C ALA A 34 -53.77 52.33 -9.66
N GLY A 35 -53.22 53.21 -8.81
CA GLY A 35 -52.27 52.80 -7.77
C GLY A 35 -52.85 51.92 -6.66
N LEU A 36 -54.10 52.16 -6.24
CA LEU A 36 -54.72 51.49 -5.09
C LEU A 36 -56.25 51.51 -5.27
N VAL A 37 -56.89 50.34 -5.24
CA VAL A 37 -58.36 50.19 -5.29
C VAL A 37 -58.77 49.22 -4.19
N MET A 38 -59.19 49.75 -3.04
CA MET A 38 -59.64 48.99 -1.88
C MET A 38 -61.16 48.75 -1.96
N LYS A 39 -61.64 47.55 -1.63
CA LYS A 39 -63.07 47.20 -1.65
C LYS A 39 -63.82 47.53 -0.38
N ASN A 40 -63.13 47.47 0.76
CA ASN A 40 -63.77 47.47 2.05
C ASN A 40 -63.01 48.34 3.06
N GLY A 41 -62.62 49.56 2.71
CA GLY A 41 -61.94 50.45 3.66
C GLY A 41 -61.62 51.82 3.07
N THR A 42 -60.86 52.62 3.80
CA THR A 42 -60.54 54.00 3.44
C THR A 42 -59.07 54.14 3.08
N VAL A 43 -58.80 54.68 1.90
CA VAL A 43 -57.46 55.09 1.47
C VAL A 43 -57.48 56.60 1.26
N TYR A 44 -56.58 57.32 1.90
CA TYR A 44 -56.37 58.75 1.71
C TYR A 44 -54.89 59.04 1.48
N ASN A 45 -54.54 60.30 1.24
CA ASN A 45 -53.17 60.71 1.01
C ASN A 45 -52.73 61.69 2.10
N THR A 46 -51.54 61.48 2.65
CA THR A 46 -50.89 62.42 3.57
C THR A 46 -49.47 62.66 3.10
N ASN A 47 -49.09 63.93 2.91
CA ASN A 47 -47.75 64.33 2.48
C ASN A 47 -47.22 63.58 1.24
N GLY A 48 -48.11 63.23 0.30
CA GLY A 48 -47.74 62.53 -0.93
C GLY A 48 -47.65 61.01 -0.81
N VAL A 49 -47.91 60.44 0.37
CA VAL A 49 -47.92 58.99 0.62
C VAL A 49 -49.36 58.52 0.88
N PRO A 50 -49.83 57.47 0.20
CA PRO A 50 -51.12 56.86 0.52
C PRO A 50 -51.12 56.23 1.92
N VAL A 51 -52.20 56.47 2.66
CA VAL A 51 -52.48 55.91 3.99
C VAL A 51 -53.76 55.09 3.92
N VAL A 52 -53.69 53.87 4.42
CA VAL A 52 -54.81 52.93 4.53
C VAL A 52 -55.23 52.88 5.98
N ASP A 53 -56.43 53.37 6.28
CA ASP A 53 -57.08 53.05 7.54
C ASP A 53 -57.58 51.61 7.45
N ILE A 54 -56.77 50.69 7.99
CA ILE A 54 -57.08 49.26 8.00
C ILE A 54 -58.42 49.00 8.68
N ASN A 55 -59.07 47.90 8.32
CA ASN A 55 -60.34 47.53 8.93
C ASN A 55 -60.23 47.17 10.40
N THR A 56 -61.36 47.27 11.11
CA THR A 56 -61.51 46.81 12.49
C THR A 56 -61.02 45.35 12.63
N PRO A 57 -60.06 45.07 13.52
CA PRO A 57 -59.58 43.72 13.76
C PRO A 57 -60.71 42.86 14.33
N ASN A 58 -60.73 41.58 13.97
CA ASN A 58 -61.63 40.61 14.60
C ASN A 58 -61.15 40.22 16.01
N SER A 59 -61.86 39.29 16.67
CA SER A 59 -61.53 38.81 18.03
C SER A 59 -60.13 38.18 18.15
N SER A 60 -59.58 37.67 17.04
CA SER A 60 -58.22 37.10 16.98
C SER A 60 -57.14 38.17 16.73
N GLY A 61 -57.55 39.43 16.48
CA GLY A 61 -56.67 40.55 16.19
C GLY A 61 -56.26 40.63 14.71
N LEU A 62 -56.97 39.96 13.80
CA LEU A 62 -56.72 40.02 12.36
C LEU A 62 -57.59 41.11 11.71
N SER A 63 -56.94 42.06 11.02
CA SER A 63 -57.58 43.03 10.14
C SER A 63 -57.50 42.53 8.70
N HIS A 64 -58.66 42.30 8.06
CA HIS A 64 -58.75 41.77 6.70
C HIS A 64 -59.18 42.85 5.70
N ASN A 65 -58.31 43.10 4.73
CA ASN A 65 -58.41 44.21 3.78
C ASN A 65 -58.45 43.63 2.36
N PHE A 66 -59.54 43.88 1.63
CA PHE A 66 -59.75 43.39 0.26
C PHE A 66 -59.43 44.46 -0.76
N TRP A 67 -58.76 44.04 -1.84
CA TRP A 67 -58.27 44.92 -2.89
C TRP A 67 -58.68 44.42 -4.27
N ASP A 68 -59.06 45.31 -5.18
CA ASP A 68 -58.98 45.04 -6.61
C ASP A 68 -57.57 45.35 -7.15
N ASP A 69 -56.95 46.42 -6.68
CA ASP A 69 -55.57 46.79 -7.05
C ASP A 69 -54.80 47.19 -5.80
N LEU A 70 -53.68 46.52 -5.55
CA LEU A 70 -52.75 46.85 -4.47
C LEU A 70 -51.36 46.99 -5.07
N ASN A 71 -50.97 48.24 -5.36
CA ASN A 71 -49.64 48.59 -5.82
C ASN A 71 -49.03 49.63 -4.88
N VAL A 72 -47.73 49.51 -4.62
CA VAL A 72 -46.96 50.45 -3.82
C VAL A 72 -46.01 51.16 -4.77
N ASP A 73 -46.14 52.48 -4.89
CA ASP A 73 -45.21 53.27 -5.68
C ASP A 73 -43.90 53.54 -4.91
N LYS A 74 -43.03 54.40 -5.42
CA LYS A 74 -41.74 54.70 -4.79
C LYS A 74 -41.85 55.52 -3.50
N ASN A 75 -42.96 56.22 -3.29
CA ASN A 75 -43.21 57.02 -2.08
C ASN A 75 -43.65 56.13 -0.91
N GLY A 76 -44.14 54.91 -1.20
CA GLY A 76 -44.49 53.91 -0.21
C GLY A 76 -46.00 53.85 0.08
N LEU A 77 -46.36 53.07 1.09
CA LEU A 77 -47.75 52.86 1.53
C LEU A 77 -47.78 52.70 3.05
N ILE A 78 -48.66 53.43 3.73
CA ILE A 78 -48.84 53.32 5.18
C ILE A 78 -50.12 52.54 5.49
N PHE A 79 -50.02 51.54 6.35
CA PHE A 79 -51.12 50.83 6.99
C PHE A 79 -51.31 51.41 8.40
N ASN A 80 -52.37 52.17 8.62
CA ASN A 80 -52.62 52.87 9.86
C ASN A 80 -53.17 51.93 10.95
N ASN A 81 -52.28 51.44 11.81
CA ASN A 81 -52.58 50.60 12.97
C ASN A 81 -52.51 51.39 14.30
N GLY A 82 -52.61 52.72 14.23
CA GLY A 82 -52.60 53.61 15.38
C GLY A 82 -54.01 53.85 15.93
N THR A 83 -54.21 53.62 17.23
CA THR A 83 -55.46 54.00 17.94
C THR A 83 -55.51 55.49 18.29
N SER A 84 -54.40 56.20 18.09
CA SER A 84 -54.20 57.63 18.27
C SER A 84 -53.21 58.13 17.21
N ALA A 85 -52.98 59.45 17.15
CA ALA A 85 -51.99 60.03 16.26
C ALA A 85 -50.64 59.31 16.40
N SER A 86 -50.03 58.99 15.26
CA SER A 86 -48.83 58.16 15.16
C SER A 86 -47.81 58.83 14.23
N ASP A 87 -46.54 58.87 14.65
CA ASP A 87 -45.47 59.37 13.81
C ASP A 87 -45.01 58.26 12.86
N THR A 88 -45.03 58.56 11.56
CA THR A 88 -44.62 57.64 10.49
C THR A 88 -43.32 58.11 9.85
N VAL A 89 -42.51 57.16 9.40
CA VAL A 89 -41.27 57.40 8.67
C VAL A 89 -41.56 57.97 7.28
N LEU A 90 -42.63 57.50 6.62
CA LEU A 90 -42.93 57.85 5.24
C LEU A 90 -43.67 59.19 5.09
N ALA A 91 -44.61 59.52 5.98
CA ALA A 91 -45.48 60.70 5.84
C ALA A 91 -45.45 61.68 7.02
N GLY A 92 -44.64 61.43 8.07
CA GLY A 92 -44.68 62.19 9.31
C GLY A 92 -45.89 61.81 10.17
N GLN A 93 -46.39 62.74 10.98
CA GLN A 93 -47.53 62.46 11.86
C GLN A 93 -48.82 62.25 11.06
N ILE A 94 -49.54 61.16 11.36
CA ILE A 94 -50.88 60.89 10.86
C ILE A 94 -51.86 60.75 12.03
N GLU A 95 -53.15 61.00 11.77
CA GLU A 95 -54.21 60.78 12.78
C GLU A 95 -54.44 59.30 13.06
N GLY A 96 -54.99 59.00 14.24
CA GLY A 96 -55.37 57.63 14.60
C GLY A 96 -56.48 57.07 13.71
N ASN A 97 -56.43 55.78 13.42
CA ASN A 97 -57.44 55.09 12.64
C ASN A 97 -58.71 54.88 13.47
N SER A 98 -59.80 55.54 13.09
CA SER A 98 -61.10 55.46 13.79
C SER A 98 -61.73 54.06 13.79
N ASN A 99 -61.27 53.15 12.93
CA ASN A 99 -61.76 51.77 12.89
C ASN A 99 -61.25 50.92 14.07
N LEU A 100 -60.25 51.40 14.82
CA LEU A 100 -59.53 50.64 15.85
C LEU A 100 -60.03 50.88 17.28
N VAL A 101 -61.33 51.18 17.45
CA VAL A 101 -61.94 51.39 18.79
C VAL A 101 -61.75 50.17 19.70
N GLY A 102 -61.73 48.96 19.13
CA GLY A 102 -61.50 47.69 19.84
C GLY A 102 -60.02 47.35 20.10
N GLY A 103 -59.08 48.23 19.70
CA GLY A 103 -57.63 48.01 19.80
C GLY A 103 -56.96 47.77 18.44
N PRO A 104 -55.62 47.76 18.41
CA PRO A 104 -54.84 47.59 17.19
C PRO A 104 -54.86 46.14 16.66
N ALA A 105 -54.61 45.98 15.36
CA ALA A 105 -54.39 44.68 14.73
C ALA A 105 -53.06 44.05 15.17
N LYS A 106 -53.05 42.71 15.31
CA LYS A 106 -51.85 41.88 15.40
C LYS A 106 -51.38 41.40 14.03
N VAL A 107 -52.34 41.16 13.12
CA VAL A 107 -52.10 40.73 11.74
C VAL A 107 -52.90 41.62 10.80
N ILE A 108 -52.24 42.19 9.81
CA ILE A 108 -52.83 43.01 8.75
C ILE A 108 -52.76 42.20 7.46
N LEU A 109 -53.87 41.57 7.09
CA LEU A 109 -54.01 40.78 5.87
C LEU A 109 -54.55 41.66 4.74
N ASN A 110 -53.76 41.79 3.68
CA ASN A 110 -54.15 42.45 2.44
C ASN A 110 -54.30 41.40 1.34
N GLU A 111 -55.54 41.17 0.91
CA GLU A 111 -55.88 40.16 -0.09
C GLU A 111 -56.41 40.81 -1.38
N VAL A 112 -55.72 40.59 -2.49
CA VAL A 112 -56.19 41.02 -3.81
C VAL A 112 -57.15 39.97 -4.36
N VAL A 113 -58.40 40.36 -4.58
CA VAL A 113 -59.49 39.47 -5.02
C VAL A 113 -59.84 39.62 -6.51
N SER A 114 -59.21 40.56 -7.20
CA SER A 114 -59.29 40.71 -8.66
C SER A 114 -58.34 39.74 -9.38
N ARG A 115 -58.15 39.95 -10.68
CA ARG A 115 -57.15 39.25 -11.51
C ARG A 115 -55.86 40.05 -11.70
N ASN A 116 -55.73 41.20 -11.05
CA ASN A 116 -54.59 42.10 -11.23
C ASN A 116 -53.42 41.65 -10.35
N ALA A 117 -52.20 41.70 -10.90
CA ALA A 117 -50.97 41.46 -10.15
C ALA A 117 -50.56 42.72 -9.36
N SER A 118 -49.79 42.53 -8.29
CA SER A 118 -49.28 43.64 -7.46
C SER A 118 -47.86 44.02 -7.84
N VAL A 119 -47.58 45.32 -7.85
CA VAL A 119 -46.22 45.88 -8.00
C VAL A 119 -45.87 46.71 -6.77
N ILE A 120 -44.74 46.40 -6.14
CA ILE A 120 -44.25 47.03 -4.90
C ILE A 120 -42.90 47.69 -5.18
N ASN A 121 -42.89 49.00 -5.37
CA ASN A 121 -41.71 49.80 -5.71
C ASN A 121 -41.15 50.63 -4.53
N GLY A 122 -41.82 50.62 -3.38
CA GLY A 122 -41.45 51.40 -2.19
C GLY A 122 -41.84 50.70 -0.89
N MET A 123 -41.49 51.33 0.24
CA MET A 123 -41.66 50.75 1.58
C MET A 123 -43.13 50.68 2.02
N MET A 124 -43.46 49.64 2.77
CA MET A 124 -44.76 49.46 3.41
C MET A 124 -44.63 49.67 4.92
N GLU A 125 -45.25 50.71 5.46
CA GLU A 125 -45.11 51.05 6.87
C GLU A 125 -46.38 50.69 7.65
N VAL A 126 -46.22 50.10 8.83
CA VAL A 126 -47.31 49.96 9.80
C VAL A 126 -47.22 51.12 10.80
N ALA A 127 -48.14 52.07 10.73
CA ALA A 127 -48.17 53.19 11.68
C ALA A 127 -48.74 52.75 13.03
N GLY A 128 -48.22 53.28 14.13
CA GLY A 128 -48.68 52.95 15.47
C GLY A 128 -48.16 51.59 15.95
N ASN A 129 -49.06 50.69 16.35
CA ASN A 129 -48.66 49.41 16.95
C ASN A 129 -48.11 48.44 15.90
N LYS A 130 -46.99 47.79 16.24
CA LYS A 130 -46.34 46.78 15.41
C LYS A 130 -47.28 45.60 15.13
N ALA A 131 -47.35 45.15 13.86
CA ALA A 131 -48.17 44.02 13.42
C ALA A 131 -47.48 43.19 12.34
N ASP A 132 -47.92 41.96 12.13
CA ASP A 132 -47.55 41.17 10.95
C ASP A 132 -48.27 41.73 9.72
N LEU A 133 -47.53 41.90 8.62
CA LEU A 133 -48.05 42.44 7.38
C LEU A 133 -48.04 41.36 6.29
N ILE A 134 -49.20 41.07 5.73
CA ILE A 134 -49.36 40.05 4.71
C ILE A 134 -49.89 40.69 3.43
N ILE A 135 -49.21 40.44 2.32
CA ILE A 135 -49.65 40.80 0.96
C ILE A 135 -49.92 39.48 0.21
N ALA A 136 -51.21 39.17 0.03
CA ALA A 136 -51.67 37.96 -0.65
C ALA A 136 -52.28 38.31 -2.01
N ASN A 137 -51.62 37.90 -3.09
CA ASN A 137 -52.12 38.09 -4.45
C ASN A 137 -51.80 36.86 -5.33
N PRO A 138 -52.79 35.97 -5.58
CA PRO A 138 -52.61 34.79 -6.42
C PRO A 138 -52.17 35.05 -7.86
N ASN A 139 -52.40 36.26 -8.37
CA ASN A 139 -52.04 36.65 -9.73
C ASN A 139 -50.55 36.99 -9.88
N GLY A 140 -49.82 37.14 -8.78
CA GLY A 140 -48.40 37.43 -8.75
C GLY A 140 -48.06 38.76 -8.07
N ILE A 141 -46.81 38.86 -7.62
CA ILE A 141 -46.26 40.04 -6.94
C ILE A 141 -44.89 40.36 -7.54
N THR A 142 -44.66 41.62 -7.91
CA THR A 142 -43.35 42.12 -8.33
C THR A 142 -42.83 43.12 -7.31
N VAL A 143 -41.62 42.93 -6.78
CA VAL A 143 -41.01 43.81 -5.78
C VAL A 143 -39.73 44.43 -6.35
N ASN A 144 -39.69 45.76 -6.49
CA ASN A 144 -38.55 46.48 -7.06
C ASN A 144 -38.25 47.77 -6.26
N GLY A 145 -37.80 47.58 -5.02
CA GLY A 145 -37.56 48.68 -4.07
C GLY A 145 -38.42 48.59 -2.80
N GLY A 146 -39.16 47.49 -2.62
CA GLY A 146 -40.01 47.27 -1.47
C GLY A 146 -39.29 46.83 -0.21
N GLY A 147 -40.07 46.75 0.87
CA GLY A 147 -39.66 46.39 2.23
C GLY A 147 -40.77 46.76 3.20
N SER A 148 -40.56 46.55 4.49
CA SER A 148 -41.50 47.01 5.50
C SER A 148 -40.85 47.74 6.66
N ILE A 149 -41.65 48.61 7.28
CA ILE A 149 -41.28 49.43 8.44
C ILE A 149 -42.26 49.10 9.56
N ASN A 150 -41.74 48.91 10.78
CA ASN A 150 -42.53 48.61 11.98
C ASN A 150 -43.42 47.34 11.85
N THR A 151 -42.93 46.29 11.20
CA THR A 151 -43.63 45.01 11.06
C THR A 151 -43.06 43.92 11.96
N GLY A 152 -43.90 43.02 12.48
CA GLY A 152 -43.48 41.77 13.15
C GLY A 152 -42.80 40.83 12.16
N LYS A 153 -43.56 40.45 11.14
CA LYS A 153 -43.17 39.65 9.99
C LYS A 153 -43.78 40.24 8.71
N LEU A 154 -43.06 40.16 7.60
CA LEU A 154 -43.60 40.45 6.26
C LEU A 154 -43.82 39.15 5.50
N THR A 155 -45.06 38.87 5.10
CA THR A 155 -45.38 37.72 4.25
C THR A 155 -45.85 38.20 2.89
N LEU A 156 -45.12 37.85 1.84
CA LEU A 156 -45.51 38.03 0.44
C LEU A 156 -45.95 36.68 -0.10
N THR A 157 -47.19 36.56 -0.56
CA THR A 157 -47.71 35.27 -1.01
C THR A 157 -48.58 35.35 -2.25
N THR A 158 -48.47 34.34 -3.13
CA THR A 158 -49.46 34.05 -4.17
C THR A 158 -50.47 33.00 -3.73
N GLY A 159 -50.41 32.58 -2.47
CA GLY A 159 -51.40 31.70 -1.88
C GLY A 159 -52.63 32.46 -1.43
N LYS A 160 -53.78 31.80 -1.54
CA LYS A 160 -55.02 32.31 -0.95
C LYS A 160 -54.99 32.06 0.56
N ALA A 161 -55.17 33.11 1.37
CA ALA A 161 -55.24 33.00 2.82
C ALA A 161 -56.38 32.06 3.25
N GLN A 162 -56.13 31.23 4.25
CA GLN A 162 -57.11 30.33 4.85
C GLN A 162 -57.43 30.83 6.26
N LEU A 163 -58.72 31.00 6.53
CA LEU A 163 -59.23 31.48 7.81
C LEU A 163 -60.14 30.39 8.41
N GLU A 164 -59.99 30.13 9.70
CA GLU A 164 -60.87 29.26 10.49
C GLU A 164 -61.28 30.04 11.75
N ASP A 165 -62.58 30.18 11.99
CA ASP A 165 -63.14 31.00 13.09
C ASP A 165 -62.55 32.43 13.18
N GLY A 166 -62.14 32.99 12.04
CA GLY A 166 -61.54 34.33 11.95
C GLY A 166 -60.02 34.38 12.22
N GLU A 167 -59.38 33.27 12.61
CA GLU A 167 -57.93 33.19 12.74
C GLU A 167 -57.27 32.75 11.43
N LEU A 168 -56.08 33.27 11.13
CA LEU A 168 -55.28 32.84 9.99
C LEU A 168 -54.63 31.49 10.29
N THR A 169 -55.04 30.45 9.55
CA THR A 169 -54.50 29.09 9.71
C THR A 169 -53.41 28.77 8.69
N GLY A 170 -53.42 29.42 7.53
CA GLY A 170 -52.39 29.23 6.51
C GLY A 170 -52.72 29.81 5.13
N TYR A 171 -52.09 29.26 4.10
CA TYR A 171 -52.14 29.71 2.72
C TYR A 171 -52.21 28.51 1.76
N ASN A 172 -53.16 28.56 0.83
CA ASN A 172 -53.24 27.63 -0.30
C ASN A 172 -52.46 28.21 -1.49
N VAL A 173 -51.21 27.78 -1.65
CA VAL A 173 -50.32 28.21 -2.73
C VAL A 173 -50.43 27.23 -3.90
N ASN A 174 -51.26 27.54 -4.91
CA ASN A 174 -51.48 26.66 -6.06
C ASN A 174 -50.89 27.19 -7.39
N GLY A 175 -50.44 28.44 -7.43
CA GLY A 175 -50.04 29.13 -8.66
C GLY A 175 -49.33 30.47 -8.37
N GLY A 176 -49.11 31.26 -9.42
CA GLY A 176 -48.52 32.60 -9.33
C GLY A 176 -46.99 32.61 -9.26
N THR A 177 -46.41 33.76 -9.58
CA THR A 177 -44.97 34.02 -9.45
C THR A 177 -44.73 35.27 -8.62
N ILE A 178 -43.75 35.21 -7.71
CA ILE A 178 -43.19 36.39 -7.05
C ILE A 178 -41.84 36.72 -7.70
N THR A 179 -41.71 37.93 -8.25
CA THR A 179 -40.48 38.43 -8.87
C THR A 179 -39.87 39.53 -8.01
N VAL A 180 -38.60 39.42 -7.63
CA VAL A 180 -37.92 40.38 -6.75
C VAL A 180 -36.71 40.97 -7.46
N GLY A 181 -36.82 42.23 -7.87
CA GLY A 181 -35.71 43.06 -8.34
C GLY A 181 -34.95 43.74 -7.20
N LYS A 182 -35.63 44.09 -6.10
CA LYS A 182 -34.99 44.59 -4.87
C LYS A 182 -35.98 44.50 -3.70
N LEU A 183 -35.56 43.89 -2.59
CA LEU A 183 -36.31 43.84 -1.33
C LEU A 183 -35.34 44.13 -0.17
N SER A 184 -35.67 45.10 0.67
CA SER A 184 -34.87 45.42 1.86
C SER A 184 -35.77 45.49 3.09
N ASN A 185 -35.75 44.45 3.91
CA ASN A 185 -36.55 44.37 5.11
C ASN A 185 -35.67 44.10 6.34
N ALA A 186 -35.99 44.70 7.48
CA ALA A 186 -35.32 44.42 8.75
C ALA A 186 -36.02 43.32 9.56
N SER A 187 -37.26 42.98 9.19
CA SER A 187 -38.07 41.98 9.89
C SER A 187 -37.91 40.59 9.25
N PRO A 188 -38.24 39.50 9.97
CA PRO A 188 -38.48 38.20 9.36
C PRO A 188 -39.41 38.32 8.15
N THR A 189 -39.03 37.65 7.06
CA THR A 189 -39.69 37.76 5.77
C THR A 189 -40.01 36.39 5.21
N GLU A 190 -41.26 36.20 4.78
CA GLU A 190 -41.75 35.01 4.11
C GLU A 190 -42.10 35.33 2.65
N ILE A 191 -41.64 34.49 1.73
CA ILE A 191 -42.03 34.52 0.32
C ILE A 191 -42.64 33.15 -0.02
N LEU A 192 -43.96 33.11 -0.15
CA LEU A 192 -44.72 31.87 -0.33
C LEU A 192 -45.40 31.89 -1.69
N SER A 193 -44.85 31.19 -2.68
CA SER A 193 -45.39 31.22 -4.05
C SER A 193 -45.19 29.90 -4.76
N ARG A 194 -45.89 29.66 -5.87
CA ARG A 194 -45.53 28.50 -6.70
C ARG A 194 -44.15 28.69 -7.33
N ASN A 195 -43.81 29.92 -7.71
CA ASN A 195 -42.53 30.24 -8.33
C ASN A 195 -41.94 31.55 -7.79
N VAL A 196 -40.64 31.57 -7.54
CA VAL A 196 -39.91 32.74 -7.03
C VAL A 196 -38.74 33.05 -7.95
N VAL A 197 -38.68 34.28 -8.45
CA VAL A 197 -37.61 34.76 -9.32
C VAL A 197 -36.89 35.92 -8.63
N ILE A 198 -35.59 35.79 -8.41
CA ILE A 198 -34.75 36.79 -7.75
C ILE A 198 -33.81 37.41 -8.79
N ASN A 199 -34.17 38.60 -9.26
CA ASN A 199 -33.43 39.38 -10.26
C ASN A 199 -32.52 40.45 -9.65
N GLY A 200 -32.61 40.70 -8.35
CA GLY A 200 -31.70 41.58 -7.63
C GLY A 200 -31.61 41.28 -6.14
N LYS A 201 -31.21 42.26 -5.33
CA LYS A 201 -30.83 42.05 -3.92
C LYS A 201 -32.04 41.92 -3.00
N VAL A 202 -32.05 40.87 -2.19
CA VAL A 202 -32.99 40.61 -1.08
C VAL A 202 -32.22 40.63 0.24
N THR A 203 -32.59 41.52 1.16
CA THR A 203 -32.08 41.54 2.54
C THR A 203 -33.22 41.38 3.54
N ALA A 204 -33.04 40.49 4.52
CA ALA A 204 -33.97 40.25 5.62
C ALA A 204 -33.19 39.87 6.90
N ASP A 205 -33.82 39.91 8.08
CA ASP A 205 -33.22 39.27 9.28
C ASP A 205 -33.32 37.74 9.18
N GLU A 206 -34.53 37.24 8.95
CA GLU A 206 -34.77 35.85 8.53
C GLU A 206 -35.50 35.84 7.19
N LEU A 207 -35.12 34.92 6.29
CA LEU A 207 -35.77 34.74 5.00
C LEU A 207 -36.26 33.29 4.85
N ASN A 208 -37.58 33.12 4.80
CA ASN A 208 -38.22 31.83 4.53
C ASN A 208 -38.87 31.88 3.14
N ILE A 209 -38.43 31.03 2.21
CA ILE A 209 -39.02 30.89 0.88
C ILE A 209 -39.59 29.49 0.75
N VAL A 210 -40.89 29.42 0.47
CA VAL A 210 -41.58 28.17 0.17
C VAL A 210 -42.12 28.24 -1.25
N ALA A 211 -41.58 27.39 -2.11
CA ALA A 211 -41.87 27.29 -3.52
C ALA A 211 -42.57 25.97 -3.89
N GLY A 212 -43.45 26.01 -4.89
CA GLY A 212 -44.26 24.88 -5.35
C GLY A 212 -45.72 24.94 -4.89
N ASN A 213 -46.49 23.89 -5.20
CA ASN A 213 -47.91 23.80 -4.87
C ASN A 213 -48.15 23.25 -3.45
N ASN A 214 -48.33 24.14 -2.48
CA ASN A 214 -48.32 23.83 -1.06
C ASN A 214 -49.56 24.35 -0.32
N TYR A 215 -49.97 23.62 0.71
CA TYR A 215 -50.61 24.23 1.87
C TYR A 215 -49.51 24.60 2.86
N VAL A 216 -49.40 25.89 3.18
CA VAL A 216 -48.42 26.43 4.11
C VAL A 216 -49.14 26.95 5.34
N ASN A 217 -48.80 26.51 6.54
CA ASN A 217 -49.46 26.99 7.76
C ASN A 217 -49.07 28.45 8.08
N ALA A 218 -49.72 29.07 9.06
CA ALA A 218 -49.44 30.47 9.46
C ALA A 218 -48.00 30.71 9.97
N ARG A 219 -47.25 29.65 10.31
CA ARG A 219 -45.83 29.69 10.70
C ARG A 219 -44.88 29.62 9.51
N GLY A 220 -45.39 29.52 8.28
CA GLY A 220 -44.58 29.42 7.07
C GLY A 220 -44.03 28.02 6.79
N GLU A 221 -44.63 26.98 7.40
CA GLU A 221 -44.21 25.58 7.24
C GLU A 221 -45.13 24.84 6.27
N VAL A 222 -44.56 23.97 5.44
CA VAL A 222 -45.35 23.13 4.53
C VAL A 222 -46.10 22.08 5.36
N ALA A 223 -47.43 22.17 5.38
CA ALA A 223 -48.32 21.26 6.12
C ALA A 223 -49.13 20.34 5.18
N GLY A 224 -49.05 20.55 3.87
CA GLY A 224 -49.68 19.71 2.87
C GLY A 224 -49.41 20.18 1.45
N THR A 225 -50.04 19.53 0.48
CA THR A 225 -49.98 19.90 -0.94
C THR A 225 -51.36 20.29 -1.43
N VAL A 226 -51.42 21.26 -2.36
CA VAL A 226 -52.68 21.65 -3.03
C VAL A 226 -52.61 21.34 -4.52
N ALA A 227 -53.75 21.28 -5.21
CA ALA A 227 -53.77 21.06 -6.65
C ALA A 227 -53.08 22.22 -7.39
N ALA A 228 -52.10 21.90 -8.23
CA ALA A 228 -51.36 22.87 -9.03
C ALA A 228 -52.23 23.57 -10.09
N SER A 229 -51.97 24.84 -10.35
CA SER A 229 -52.63 25.66 -11.38
C SER A 229 -51.62 26.41 -12.25
N GLY A 230 -51.87 26.47 -13.56
CA GLY A 230 -50.95 27.09 -14.53
C GLY A 230 -49.77 26.19 -14.92
N LEU A 231 -48.85 26.77 -15.71
CA LEU A 231 -47.69 26.06 -16.25
C LEU A 231 -46.67 25.72 -15.15
N ARG A 232 -46.03 24.57 -15.29
CA ARG A 232 -44.97 24.09 -14.41
C ARG A 232 -43.62 24.61 -14.90
N ASN A 233 -42.88 25.30 -14.03
CA ASN A 233 -41.53 25.77 -14.33
C ASN A 233 -40.48 24.69 -14.04
N TYR A 234 -39.32 24.85 -14.66
CA TYR A 234 -38.18 23.97 -14.45
C TYR A 234 -37.49 24.21 -13.09
N TYR A 235 -37.45 25.47 -12.66
CA TYR A 235 -36.96 25.90 -11.35
C TYR A 235 -38.07 26.64 -10.63
N SER A 236 -38.29 26.28 -9.37
CA SER A 236 -39.29 26.91 -8.50
C SER A 236 -38.73 28.12 -7.76
N VAL A 237 -37.40 28.14 -7.57
CA VAL A 237 -36.63 29.29 -7.11
C VAL A 237 -35.50 29.50 -8.11
N ASP A 238 -35.45 30.70 -8.69
CA ASP A 238 -34.51 31.07 -9.73
C ASP A 238 -33.82 32.39 -9.39
N VAL A 239 -32.56 32.31 -8.98
CA VAL A 239 -31.71 33.47 -8.63
C VAL A 239 -30.79 33.77 -9.81
N SER A 240 -30.97 34.94 -10.41
CA SER A 240 -30.12 35.43 -11.50
C SER A 240 -28.72 35.83 -11.00
N ALA A 241 -27.79 36.06 -11.94
CA ALA A 241 -26.45 36.54 -11.63
C ALA A 241 -26.40 37.95 -10.99
N LEU A 242 -27.42 38.77 -11.23
CA LEU A 242 -27.59 40.09 -10.58
C LEU A 242 -28.34 39.97 -9.25
N GLY A 243 -28.95 38.82 -8.99
CA GLY A 243 -29.72 38.49 -7.81
C GLY A 243 -28.87 38.10 -6.61
N GLY A 244 -29.45 38.20 -5.41
CA GLY A 244 -28.88 37.58 -4.22
C GLY A 244 -29.77 37.70 -3.01
N MET A 245 -29.63 36.74 -2.09
CA MET A 245 -30.37 36.65 -0.84
C MET A 245 -29.40 36.74 0.33
N TYR A 246 -29.69 37.64 1.27
CA TYR A 246 -28.81 37.94 2.40
C TYR A 246 -29.65 38.03 3.68
N ALA A 247 -29.46 37.10 4.61
CA ALA A 247 -30.17 37.11 5.88
C ALA A 247 -29.36 36.44 6.99
N ASN A 248 -29.70 36.67 8.26
CA ASN A 248 -29.09 35.93 9.36
C ASN A 248 -29.45 34.43 9.31
N LYS A 249 -30.67 34.12 8.84
CA LYS A 249 -31.16 32.76 8.58
C LYS A 249 -31.87 32.69 7.23
N ILE A 250 -31.56 31.68 6.44
CA ILE A 250 -32.27 31.42 5.17
C ILE A 250 -32.84 30.01 5.18
N ASN A 251 -34.14 29.85 4.91
CA ASN A 251 -34.80 28.57 4.66
C ASN A 251 -35.41 28.59 3.26
N LEU A 252 -34.97 27.70 2.38
CA LEU A 252 -35.49 27.55 1.01
C LEU A 252 -36.11 26.15 0.86
N VAL A 253 -37.41 26.10 0.65
CA VAL A 253 -38.14 24.84 0.46
C VAL A 253 -38.78 24.84 -0.92
N SER A 254 -38.51 23.80 -1.70
CA SER A 254 -39.04 23.58 -3.04
C SER A 254 -39.65 22.18 -3.11
N THR A 255 -40.97 22.11 -3.19
CA THR A 255 -41.70 20.85 -2.92
C THR A 255 -42.14 20.09 -4.17
N GLU A 256 -42.22 20.74 -5.33
CA GLU A 256 -42.64 20.08 -6.57
C GLU A 256 -41.60 19.04 -7.02
N ALA A 257 -42.00 17.77 -7.09
CA ALA A 257 -41.12 16.66 -7.45
C ALA A 257 -40.47 16.87 -8.82
N GLY A 258 -39.13 16.92 -8.87
CA GLY A 258 -38.36 17.17 -10.09
C GLY A 258 -38.25 18.64 -10.51
N VAL A 259 -38.84 19.58 -9.77
CA VAL A 259 -38.62 21.02 -9.98
C VAL A 259 -37.46 21.46 -9.09
N GLY A 260 -36.46 22.10 -9.70
CA GLY A 260 -35.21 22.43 -9.01
C GLY A 260 -35.18 23.82 -8.38
N VAL A 261 -33.99 24.13 -7.88
CA VAL A 261 -33.55 25.47 -7.47
C VAL A 261 -32.31 25.83 -8.30
N ARG A 262 -32.31 27.01 -8.90
CA ARG A 262 -31.14 27.54 -9.63
C ARG A 262 -30.62 28.77 -8.92
N ASN A 263 -29.36 28.72 -8.52
CA ASN A 263 -28.59 29.85 -8.04
C ASN A 263 -27.50 30.23 -9.05
N GLN A 264 -27.56 31.45 -9.56
CA GLN A 264 -26.50 32.08 -10.36
C GLN A 264 -25.89 33.30 -9.66
N GLY A 265 -26.41 33.66 -8.47
CA GLY A 265 -25.99 34.82 -7.69
C GLY A 265 -25.35 34.42 -6.36
N THR A 266 -25.71 35.12 -5.28
CA THR A 266 -25.23 34.82 -3.92
C THR A 266 -26.39 34.55 -2.97
N ILE A 267 -26.31 33.44 -2.24
CA ILE A 267 -27.16 33.10 -1.09
C ILE A 267 -26.27 33.15 0.15
N ALA A 268 -26.48 34.12 1.03
CA ALA A 268 -25.62 34.39 2.17
C ALA A 268 -26.41 34.37 3.50
N GLY A 269 -26.11 33.38 4.34
CA GLY A 269 -26.66 33.21 5.69
C GLY A 269 -25.73 33.74 6.78
N GLY A 270 -26.28 34.23 7.87
CA GLY A 270 -25.54 34.60 9.08
C GLY A 270 -25.24 33.39 9.96
N VAL A 271 -25.23 33.60 11.28
CA VAL A 271 -24.88 32.57 12.27
C VAL A 271 -25.96 31.50 12.41
N ASN A 272 -27.20 31.79 12.01
CA ASN A 272 -28.33 30.86 12.05
C ASN A 272 -28.43 29.99 10.79
N GLY A 273 -27.49 30.12 9.86
CA GLY A 273 -27.30 29.16 8.79
C GLY A 273 -28.20 29.33 7.55
N ILE A 274 -28.05 28.38 6.63
CA ILE A 274 -28.85 28.20 5.43
C ILE A 274 -29.39 26.78 5.43
N LYS A 275 -30.69 26.62 5.17
CA LYS A 275 -31.32 25.34 4.84
C LYS A 275 -31.89 25.40 3.43
N VAL A 276 -31.57 24.40 2.62
CA VAL A 276 -32.16 24.19 1.29
C VAL A 276 -32.76 22.79 1.25
N ASP A 277 -34.07 22.68 1.02
CA ASP A 277 -34.78 21.41 0.81
C ASP A 277 -35.49 21.48 -0.55
N THR A 278 -34.97 20.80 -1.56
CA THR A 278 -35.56 20.78 -2.91
C THR A 278 -35.86 19.36 -3.37
N LYS A 279 -37.02 19.16 -3.98
CA LYS A 279 -37.39 17.88 -4.60
C LYS A 279 -36.87 17.70 -6.03
N GLY A 280 -36.05 18.62 -6.52
CA GLY A 280 -35.37 18.55 -7.82
C GLY A 280 -33.88 18.85 -7.72
N ILE A 281 -33.27 19.24 -8.84
CA ILE A 281 -31.84 19.58 -8.93
C ILE A 281 -31.55 20.90 -8.20
N LEU A 282 -30.42 20.97 -7.48
CA LEU A 282 -29.85 22.24 -7.01
C LEU A 282 -28.66 22.63 -7.91
N LEU A 283 -28.81 23.71 -8.66
CA LEU A 283 -27.73 24.28 -9.47
C LEU A 283 -27.11 25.48 -8.75
N ASN A 284 -25.82 25.41 -8.44
CA ASN A 284 -25.00 26.48 -7.88
C ASN A 284 -23.79 26.72 -8.80
N SER A 285 -24.04 27.11 -10.06
CA SER A 285 -22.99 27.25 -11.06
C SER A 285 -22.58 28.70 -11.26
N ASN A 286 -21.28 29.01 -11.19
CA ASN A 286 -20.76 30.39 -11.13
C ASN A 286 -21.38 31.23 -10.00
N ALA A 287 -21.79 30.58 -8.91
CA ALA A 287 -22.62 31.16 -7.87
C ALA A 287 -22.09 30.81 -6.48
N LYS A 288 -22.62 31.48 -5.46
CA LYS A 288 -22.20 31.31 -4.07
C LYS A 288 -23.36 30.93 -3.15
N ILE A 289 -23.13 29.92 -2.32
CA ILE A 289 -23.91 29.64 -1.12
C ILE A 289 -22.92 29.74 0.05
N GLN A 290 -23.08 30.73 0.92
CA GLN A 290 -22.12 31.00 1.99
C GLN A 290 -22.80 31.28 3.32
N SER A 291 -22.24 30.77 4.43
CA SER A 291 -22.81 31.03 5.76
C SER A 291 -21.77 31.13 6.88
N ALA A 292 -22.06 31.96 7.89
CA ALA A 292 -21.30 31.94 9.14
C ALA A 292 -21.67 30.76 10.05
N GLY A 293 -22.85 30.13 9.84
CA GLY A 293 -23.30 28.94 10.54
C GLY A 293 -23.48 27.74 9.60
N LEU A 294 -24.31 26.78 10.01
CA LEU A 294 -24.61 25.55 9.26
C LEU A 294 -25.17 25.83 7.86
N ILE A 295 -24.68 25.10 6.85
CA ILE A 295 -25.36 24.91 5.57
C ILE A 295 -25.93 23.48 5.53
N ASP A 296 -27.26 23.33 5.55
CA ASP A 296 -27.97 22.04 5.38
C ASP A 296 -28.62 21.99 4.00
N ILE A 297 -28.07 21.20 3.08
CA ILE A 297 -28.60 21.00 1.73
C ILE A 297 -29.21 19.61 1.63
N LYS A 298 -30.51 19.56 1.33
CA LYS A 298 -31.28 18.36 1.01
C LYS A 298 -31.83 18.50 -0.39
N THR A 299 -31.46 17.60 -1.27
CA THR A 299 -31.98 17.54 -2.63
C THR A 299 -32.40 16.10 -2.95
N ASN A 300 -33.52 15.92 -3.66
CA ASN A 300 -33.88 14.61 -4.24
C ASN A 300 -33.34 14.45 -5.68
N GLY A 301 -32.46 15.35 -6.12
CA GLY A 301 -31.82 15.33 -7.43
C GLY A 301 -30.31 15.54 -7.32
N ARG A 302 -29.73 16.02 -8.42
CA ARG A 302 -28.30 16.33 -8.52
C ARG A 302 -28.00 17.67 -7.84
N LEU A 303 -26.85 17.76 -7.16
CA LEU A 303 -26.22 19.02 -6.79
C LEU A 303 -25.13 19.35 -7.81
N ASP A 304 -25.24 20.48 -8.49
CA ASP A 304 -24.24 20.98 -9.43
C ASP A 304 -23.53 22.21 -8.87
N ASN A 305 -22.27 22.06 -8.49
CA ASN A 305 -21.40 23.13 -8.02
C ASN A 305 -20.26 23.42 -9.02
N THR A 306 -20.51 23.25 -10.32
CA THR A 306 -19.53 23.58 -11.37
C THR A 306 -19.18 25.07 -11.33
N THR A 307 -17.89 25.40 -11.21
CA THR A 307 -17.37 26.78 -11.01
C THR A 307 -18.01 27.56 -9.83
N GLY A 308 -18.78 26.87 -8.97
CA GLY A 308 -19.51 27.46 -7.85
C GLY A 308 -18.76 27.34 -6.52
N GLU A 309 -19.26 28.06 -5.52
CA GLU A 309 -18.75 28.02 -4.15
C GLU A 309 -19.89 27.69 -3.17
N ILE A 310 -19.67 26.67 -2.33
CA ILE A 310 -20.46 26.37 -1.14
C ILE A 310 -19.49 26.48 0.04
N SER A 311 -19.68 27.47 0.92
CA SER A 311 -18.72 27.74 2.00
C SER A 311 -19.35 28.06 3.34
N SER A 312 -18.81 27.50 4.42
CA SER A 312 -19.26 27.78 5.78
C SER A 312 -18.08 28.07 6.72
N ILE A 313 -18.34 28.76 7.84
CA ILE A 313 -17.38 28.83 8.96
C ILE A 313 -17.54 27.61 9.88
N ASP A 314 -18.77 27.11 10.03
CA ASP A 314 -19.11 25.98 10.91
C ASP A 314 -19.20 24.67 10.10
N THR A 315 -20.40 24.20 9.77
CA THR A 315 -20.61 22.86 9.21
C THR A 315 -21.33 22.93 7.86
N ILE A 316 -21.00 22.02 6.95
CA ILE A 316 -21.76 21.77 5.71
C ILE A 316 -22.30 20.34 5.76
N SER A 317 -23.61 20.18 5.62
CA SER A 317 -24.30 18.89 5.50
C SER A 317 -25.00 18.82 4.15
N ILE A 318 -24.73 17.79 3.36
CA ILE A 318 -25.30 17.57 2.03
C ILE A 318 -25.91 16.18 1.96
N TYR A 319 -27.22 16.10 1.69
CA TYR A 319 -27.96 14.87 1.42
C TYR A 319 -28.62 14.97 0.06
N THR A 320 -28.25 14.10 -0.88
CA THR A 320 -28.82 14.11 -2.24
C THR A 320 -29.80 12.98 -2.52
N ASN A 321 -30.20 12.20 -1.52
CA ASN A 321 -31.07 11.04 -1.69
C ASN A 321 -30.57 10.09 -2.81
N LYS A 322 -29.26 9.80 -2.80
CA LYS A 322 -28.55 9.03 -3.84
C LYS A 322 -28.42 9.71 -5.21
N GLY A 323 -28.76 11.00 -5.32
CA GLY A 323 -28.43 11.84 -6.47
C GLY A 323 -26.94 12.15 -6.58
N GLU A 324 -26.47 12.55 -7.76
CA GLU A 324 -25.06 12.90 -7.98
C GLU A 324 -24.71 14.27 -7.35
N ILE A 325 -23.48 14.41 -6.88
CA ILE A 325 -22.84 15.72 -6.64
C ILE A 325 -21.77 15.94 -7.71
N VAL A 326 -21.84 17.07 -8.42
CA VAL A 326 -20.84 17.51 -9.38
C VAL A 326 -20.13 18.74 -8.84
N ASN A 327 -18.88 18.60 -8.40
CA ASN A 327 -18.01 19.68 -7.97
C ASN A 327 -16.82 19.77 -8.94
N SER A 328 -16.95 20.55 -10.00
CA SER A 328 -15.97 20.53 -11.10
C SER A 328 -15.54 21.91 -11.56
N ARG A 329 -14.45 21.99 -12.34
CA ARG A 329 -13.96 23.22 -12.98
C ARG A 329 -13.81 24.38 -11.97
N ALA A 330 -12.96 24.21 -10.96
CA ALA A 330 -12.79 25.14 -9.83
C ALA A 330 -14.01 25.28 -8.92
N GLY A 331 -14.97 24.35 -8.97
CA GLY A 331 -16.00 24.20 -7.95
C GLY A 331 -15.39 23.99 -6.57
N ARG A 332 -15.93 24.65 -5.55
CA ARG A 332 -15.42 24.63 -4.18
C ARG A 332 -16.53 24.32 -3.19
N ILE A 333 -16.33 23.30 -2.36
CA ILE A 333 -17.14 23.00 -1.18
C ILE A 333 -16.19 23.03 0.02
N ALA A 334 -16.31 24.01 0.91
CA ALA A 334 -15.31 24.18 1.96
C ALA A 334 -15.81 24.77 3.27
N THR A 335 -15.27 24.34 4.40
CA THR A 335 -15.69 24.85 5.70
C THR A 335 -14.59 24.94 6.75
N GLY A 336 -14.79 25.81 7.75
CA GLY A 336 -13.95 25.92 8.95
C GLY A 336 -14.21 24.86 10.03
N GLY A 337 -15.31 24.10 9.93
CA GLY A 337 -15.62 22.94 10.78
C GLY A 337 -15.69 21.64 9.98
N ASN A 338 -16.85 20.97 9.97
CA ASN A 338 -17.03 19.63 9.37
C ASN A 338 -17.85 19.65 8.07
N ILE A 339 -17.54 18.71 7.16
CA ILE A 339 -18.37 18.42 5.98
C ILE A 339 -18.92 16.99 6.11
N ASN A 340 -20.24 16.84 6.02
CA ASN A 340 -20.92 15.56 5.96
C ASN A 340 -21.67 15.43 4.63
N ILE A 341 -21.31 14.44 3.80
CA ILE A 341 -21.93 14.19 2.50
C ILE A 341 -22.52 12.78 2.51
N ASN A 342 -23.82 12.68 2.25
CA ASN A 342 -24.50 11.43 1.90
C ASN A 342 -25.11 11.59 0.50
N SER A 343 -24.55 10.88 -0.48
CA SER A 343 -24.89 11.06 -1.89
C SER A 343 -24.96 9.75 -2.65
N GLY A 344 -25.30 9.85 -3.94
CA GLY A 344 -24.93 8.83 -4.92
C GLY A 344 -23.50 9.10 -5.38
N ALA A 345 -23.29 9.11 -6.70
CA ALA A 345 -21.98 9.44 -7.27
C ALA A 345 -21.51 10.84 -6.84
N LEU A 346 -20.21 10.99 -6.58
CA LEU A 346 -19.58 12.26 -6.25
C LEU A 346 -18.42 12.50 -7.21
N THR A 347 -18.52 13.55 -8.03
CA THR A 347 -17.50 13.94 -9.00
C THR A 347 -16.82 15.23 -8.56
N ASN A 348 -15.60 15.12 -8.02
CA ASN A 348 -14.70 16.22 -7.69
C ASN A 348 -13.56 16.33 -8.72
N SER A 349 -13.86 16.86 -9.91
CA SER A 349 -12.89 16.91 -11.03
C SER A 349 -12.36 18.32 -11.26
N ASN A 350 -11.09 18.55 -10.93
CA ASN A 350 -10.50 19.88 -10.81
C ASN A 350 -11.32 20.81 -9.89
N GLY A 351 -12.00 20.22 -8.90
CA GLY A 351 -12.70 20.92 -7.82
C GLY A 351 -11.96 20.75 -6.49
N LYS A 352 -12.37 21.52 -5.48
CA LYS A 352 -11.88 21.43 -4.10
C LYS A 352 -13.02 21.02 -3.16
N ILE A 353 -12.76 20.03 -2.31
CA ILE A 353 -13.56 19.74 -1.11
C ILE A 353 -12.62 19.87 0.09
N ALA A 354 -12.90 20.80 1.01
CA ALA A 354 -11.97 21.14 2.10
C ALA A 354 -12.65 21.35 3.46
N ALA A 355 -12.19 20.69 4.52
CA ALA A 355 -12.71 20.90 5.88
C ALA A 355 -11.56 21.09 6.87
N ALA A 356 -11.61 22.09 7.76
CA ALA A 356 -10.59 22.16 8.81
C ALA A 356 -10.72 21.02 9.84
N GLY A 357 -11.95 20.55 10.09
CA GLY A 357 -12.26 19.38 10.89
C GLY A 357 -12.35 18.10 10.06
N MET A 358 -13.47 17.39 10.16
CA MET A 358 -13.73 16.14 9.47
C MET A 358 -14.45 16.36 8.13
N LEU A 359 -14.03 15.65 7.10
CA LEU A 359 -14.79 15.36 5.89
C LEU A 359 -15.25 13.90 5.94
N ALA A 360 -16.56 13.69 6.11
CA ALA A 360 -17.18 12.37 6.02
C ALA A 360 -18.03 12.28 4.74
N VAL A 361 -17.76 11.27 3.91
CA VAL A 361 -18.49 11.03 2.65
C VAL A 361 -18.99 9.60 2.60
N ASP A 362 -20.28 9.43 2.32
CA ASP A 362 -20.91 8.15 1.98
C ASP A 362 -21.62 8.28 0.61
N THR A 363 -21.12 7.57 -0.40
CA THR A 363 -21.71 7.56 -1.76
C THR A 363 -22.73 6.44 -1.97
N ASN A 364 -23.12 5.71 -0.92
CA ASN A 364 -24.06 4.60 -0.95
C ASN A 364 -23.68 3.55 -2.02
N ASN A 365 -22.41 3.11 -2.02
CA ASN A 365 -21.82 2.20 -3.01
C ASN A 365 -21.70 2.74 -4.45
N SER A 366 -21.84 4.06 -4.65
CA SER A 366 -21.60 4.69 -5.96
C SER A 366 -20.13 5.08 -6.13
N THR A 367 -19.76 5.64 -7.28
CA THR A 367 -18.38 6.08 -7.53
C THR A 367 -18.11 7.46 -6.91
N LEU A 368 -16.98 7.59 -6.22
CA LEU A 368 -16.33 8.87 -5.90
C LEU A 368 -15.17 9.07 -6.88
N THR A 369 -15.25 10.10 -7.71
CA THR A 369 -14.17 10.52 -8.61
C THR A 369 -13.52 11.78 -8.07
N ASN A 370 -12.22 11.76 -7.82
CA ASN A 370 -11.44 12.90 -7.35
C ASN A 370 -10.22 13.06 -8.26
N THR A 371 -10.22 14.05 -9.15
CA THR A 371 -9.14 14.23 -10.14
C THR A 371 -8.62 15.66 -10.14
N GLY A 372 -7.39 15.84 -10.58
CA GLY A 372 -6.71 17.13 -10.64
C GLY A 372 -5.60 17.24 -9.59
N LYS A 373 -4.50 17.89 -9.99
CA LYS A 373 -3.32 18.13 -9.16
C LYS A 373 -3.12 19.63 -8.96
N GLY A 374 -2.71 20.04 -7.76
CA GLY A 374 -2.35 21.43 -7.45
C GLY A 374 -3.06 21.98 -6.21
N LYS A 375 -2.53 23.05 -5.61
CA LYS A 375 -2.95 23.52 -4.27
C LYS A 375 -4.45 23.83 -4.12
N THR A 376 -5.13 24.18 -5.21
CA THR A 376 -6.53 24.63 -5.22
C THR A 376 -7.53 23.54 -5.61
N VAL A 377 -7.12 22.27 -5.75
CA VAL A 377 -8.00 21.15 -6.14
C VAL A 377 -7.86 19.98 -5.17
N GLY A 378 -8.63 18.91 -5.38
CA GLY A 378 -8.58 17.68 -4.60
C GLY A 378 -9.38 17.74 -3.29
N ILE A 379 -9.11 16.76 -2.43
CA ILE A 379 -9.75 16.61 -1.11
C ILE A 379 -8.71 16.90 -0.03
N GLU A 380 -9.07 17.73 0.94
CA GLU A 380 -8.21 18.08 2.08
C GLU A 380 -9.04 18.22 3.36
N ALA A 381 -8.68 17.51 4.43
CA ALA A 381 -9.31 17.75 5.72
C ALA A 381 -8.42 17.41 6.93
N GLY A 382 -8.77 17.89 8.12
CA GLY A 382 -8.15 17.38 9.35
C GLY A 382 -8.31 15.86 9.47
N ILE A 383 -9.49 15.35 9.15
CA ILE A 383 -9.82 13.92 9.05
C ILE A 383 -10.57 13.69 7.74
N VAL A 384 -10.11 12.77 6.90
CA VAL A 384 -10.82 12.33 5.69
C VAL A 384 -11.38 10.93 5.92
N ALA A 385 -12.69 10.78 5.91
CA ALA A 385 -13.39 9.49 6.03
C ALA A 385 -14.27 9.26 4.81
N LEU A 386 -13.91 8.30 3.96
CA LEU A 386 -14.61 8.00 2.71
C LEU A 386 -15.19 6.59 2.75
N LYS A 387 -16.50 6.46 2.53
CA LYS A 387 -17.20 5.19 2.29
C LYS A 387 -17.82 5.23 0.90
N THR A 388 -17.36 4.39 -0.02
CA THR A 388 -17.77 4.47 -1.42
C THR A 388 -17.82 3.11 -2.11
N GLY A 389 -18.44 3.03 -3.30
CA GLY A 389 -18.31 1.87 -4.17
C GLY A 389 -16.93 1.86 -4.79
N ASN A 390 -16.72 2.66 -5.83
CA ASN A 390 -15.38 2.82 -6.41
C ASN A 390 -14.81 4.17 -5.99
N LEU A 391 -13.54 4.19 -5.57
CA LEU A 391 -12.77 5.42 -5.38
C LEU A 391 -11.81 5.58 -6.55
N ASN A 392 -12.08 6.51 -7.45
CA ASN A 392 -11.17 6.88 -8.51
C ASN A 392 -10.48 8.19 -8.14
N THR A 393 -9.22 8.10 -7.72
CA THR A 393 -8.34 9.23 -7.46
C THR A 393 -7.13 9.26 -8.42
N ARG A 394 -7.32 8.72 -9.64
CA ARG A 394 -6.32 8.78 -10.72
C ARG A 394 -5.98 10.23 -11.02
N ASP A 395 -4.69 10.55 -11.00
CA ASP A 395 -4.19 11.92 -11.15
C ASP A 395 -4.90 12.95 -10.25
N GLY A 396 -5.42 12.49 -9.11
CA GLY A 396 -6.05 13.30 -8.08
C GLY A 396 -5.17 13.43 -6.85
N GLN A 397 -5.68 14.13 -5.84
CA GLN A 397 -5.02 14.25 -4.56
C GLN A 397 -6.01 14.21 -3.40
N ILE A 398 -5.65 13.47 -2.35
CA ILE A 398 -6.36 13.36 -1.08
C ILE A 398 -5.32 13.59 0.01
N SER A 399 -5.61 14.53 0.92
CA SER A 399 -4.72 14.88 2.02
C SER A 399 -5.48 15.02 3.33
N GLY A 400 -4.90 14.57 4.45
CA GLY A 400 -5.43 14.92 5.75
C GLY A 400 -4.52 14.65 6.93
N GLY A 401 -4.98 14.92 8.15
CA GLY A 401 -4.29 14.51 9.38
C GLY A 401 -4.46 13.02 9.68
N TYR A 402 -5.60 12.47 9.28
CA TYR A 402 -5.91 11.05 9.21
C TYR A 402 -6.69 10.78 7.91
N VAL A 403 -6.46 9.63 7.28
CA VAL A 403 -7.23 9.20 6.10
C VAL A 403 -7.76 7.79 6.30
N GLY A 404 -9.08 7.65 6.41
CA GLY A 404 -9.82 6.38 6.47
C GLY A 404 -10.64 6.16 5.21
N ILE A 405 -10.47 5.03 4.54
CA ILE A 405 -11.19 4.72 3.29
C ILE A 405 -11.76 3.30 3.34
N GLU A 406 -13.08 3.18 3.14
CA GLU A 406 -13.78 1.93 2.88
C GLU A 406 -14.35 1.97 1.46
N ALA A 407 -13.89 1.07 0.58
CA ALA A 407 -14.33 1.03 -0.82
C ALA A 407 -14.52 -0.40 -1.35
N ALA A 408 -15.31 -0.57 -2.41
CA ALA A 408 -15.32 -1.81 -3.19
C ALA A 408 -14.07 -1.93 -4.10
N SER A 409 -13.56 -0.82 -4.64
CA SER A 409 -12.25 -0.79 -5.31
C SER A 409 -11.65 0.61 -5.27
N ILE A 410 -10.32 0.70 -5.37
CA ILE A 410 -9.57 1.96 -5.30
C ILE A 410 -8.61 2.03 -6.49
N ASP A 411 -8.62 3.17 -7.18
CA ASP A 411 -7.68 3.50 -8.23
C ASP A 411 -7.01 4.85 -7.92
N ASN A 412 -5.80 4.77 -7.37
CA ASN A 412 -4.88 5.86 -7.10
C ASN A 412 -3.72 5.89 -8.11
N SER A 413 -3.91 5.36 -9.33
CA SER A 413 -2.87 5.38 -10.35
C SER A 413 -2.47 6.82 -10.70
N GLY A 414 -1.20 7.19 -10.61
CA GLY A 414 -0.76 8.58 -10.79
C GLY A 414 -1.28 9.56 -9.72
N GLY A 415 -2.06 9.10 -8.76
CA GLY A 415 -2.69 9.91 -7.71
C GLY A 415 -1.77 10.13 -6.51
N ASN A 416 -2.15 11.07 -5.65
CA ASN A 416 -1.42 11.41 -4.44
C ASN A 416 -2.33 11.33 -3.20
N LEU A 417 -2.24 10.24 -2.45
CA LEU A 417 -2.99 10.02 -1.21
C LEU A 417 -2.01 10.12 -0.04
N GLN A 418 -2.14 11.16 0.78
CA GLN A 418 -1.24 11.40 1.90
C GLN A 418 -1.98 11.69 3.19
N SER A 419 -1.36 11.32 4.30
CA SER A 419 -1.77 11.72 5.64
C SER A 419 -0.58 12.28 6.41
N ALA A 420 -0.79 13.30 7.23
CA ALA A 420 0.21 13.76 8.18
C ALA A 420 0.37 12.75 9.34
N GLY A 421 -0.68 12.00 9.67
CA GLY A 421 -0.69 10.90 10.63
C GLY A 421 -0.96 9.56 9.94
N ASP A 422 -1.91 8.80 10.46
CA ASP A 422 -2.19 7.43 10.02
C ASP A 422 -3.06 7.39 8.76
N ILE A 423 -2.97 6.26 8.05
CA ILE A 423 -3.83 5.90 6.91
C ILE A 423 -4.35 4.48 7.14
N ASP A 424 -5.67 4.32 7.10
CA ASP A 424 -6.35 3.03 7.13
C ASP A 424 -7.25 2.88 5.90
N ILE A 425 -6.90 1.92 5.03
CA ILE A 425 -7.65 1.64 3.80
C ILE A 425 -8.13 0.20 3.81
N LEU A 426 -9.44 0.02 3.62
CA LEU A 426 -10.08 -1.27 3.41
C LEU A 426 -10.80 -1.28 2.06
N SER A 427 -10.36 -2.14 1.15
CA SER A 427 -10.98 -2.36 -0.15
C SER A 427 -11.52 -3.79 -0.26
N ALA A 428 -12.79 -3.97 -0.62
CA ALA A 428 -13.34 -5.32 -0.88
C ALA A 428 -12.73 -5.98 -2.14
N GLY A 429 -12.23 -5.16 -3.07
CA GLY A 429 -11.57 -5.57 -4.31
C GLY A 429 -10.18 -4.96 -4.42
N ASN A 430 -9.75 -4.62 -5.64
CA ASN A 430 -8.38 -4.21 -5.93
C ASN A 430 -8.05 -2.78 -5.46
N ILE A 431 -6.78 -2.56 -5.13
CA ILE A 431 -6.17 -1.24 -4.93
C ILE A 431 -5.07 -1.05 -5.99
N TYR A 432 -5.24 -0.06 -6.87
CA TYR A 432 -4.23 0.30 -7.86
C TYR A 432 -3.51 1.58 -7.42
N ASN A 433 -2.19 1.53 -7.30
CA ASN A 433 -1.30 2.64 -6.94
C ASN A 433 -0.20 2.83 -8.00
N ASN A 434 -0.46 2.44 -9.25
CA ASN A 434 0.54 2.45 -10.32
C ASN A 434 0.98 3.88 -10.64
N LYS A 435 2.28 4.16 -10.55
CA LYS A 435 2.83 5.53 -10.63
C LYS A 435 2.23 6.51 -9.62
N GLY A 436 1.55 6.01 -8.58
CA GLY A 436 0.89 6.81 -7.55
C GLY A 436 1.68 6.83 -6.24
N LEU A 437 1.18 7.59 -5.27
CA LEU A 437 1.70 7.65 -3.91
C LEU A 437 0.58 7.41 -2.91
N ILE A 438 0.83 6.51 -1.96
CA ILE A 438 0.09 6.36 -0.69
C ILE A 438 1.11 6.55 0.43
N ARG A 439 0.98 7.62 1.23
CA ARG A 439 1.99 7.98 2.24
C ARG A 439 1.42 8.42 3.59
N ALA A 440 1.75 7.68 4.65
CA ALA A 440 1.58 8.11 6.03
C ALA A 440 2.85 8.85 6.49
N ALA A 441 2.82 10.18 6.45
CA ALA A 441 4.02 11.01 6.57
C ALA A 441 4.61 11.10 7.98
N ASN A 442 3.85 10.77 9.03
CA ASN A 442 4.37 10.60 10.41
C ASN A 442 3.65 9.47 11.18
N GLY A 443 2.84 8.66 10.49
CA GLY A 443 1.95 7.67 11.08
C GLY A 443 2.22 6.25 10.60
N HIS A 444 1.31 5.35 10.97
CA HIS A 444 1.19 3.99 10.49
C HIS A 444 0.39 3.95 9.18
N LEU A 445 0.62 2.92 8.37
CA LEU A 445 -0.11 2.70 7.12
C LEU A 445 -0.65 1.27 7.09
N THR A 446 -1.98 1.13 7.08
CA THR A 446 -2.65 -0.16 6.94
C THR A 446 -3.42 -0.21 5.62
N LEU A 447 -3.10 -1.19 4.78
CA LEU A 447 -3.79 -1.46 3.51
C LEU A 447 -4.38 -2.88 3.51
N GLY A 448 -5.70 -2.98 3.57
CA GLY A 448 -6.44 -4.23 3.39
C GLY A 448 -7.14 -4.29 2.04
N SER A 449 -6.94 -5.36 1.28
CA SER A 449 -7.61 -5.60 0.00
C SER A 449 -8.16 -7.03 -0.09
N GLY A 450 -9.44 -7.17 -0.45
CA GLY A 450 -10.03 -8.46 -0.81
C GLY A 450 -9.61 -8.95 -2.22
N GLY A 451 -8.74 -8.21 -2.91
CA GLY A 451 -8.25 -8.47 -4.26
C GLY A 451 -6.73 -8.30 -4.39
N THR A 452 -6.28 -7.73 -5.51
CA THR A 452 -4.86 -7.41 -5.76
C THR A 452 -4.54 -5.99 -5.29
N ILE A 453 -3.39 -5.82 -4.65
CA ILE A 453 -2.73 -4.51 -4.50
C ILE A 453 -1.64 -4.41 -5.56
N SER A 454 -1.73 -3.41 -6.44
CA SER A 454 -0.78 -3.17 -7.54
C SER A 454 -0.08 -1.83 -7.33
N ASN A 455 1.24 -1.85 -7.21
CA ASN A 455 2.11 -0.72 -6.89
C ASN A 455 3.25 -0.65 -7.91
N GLU A 456 2.91 -0.56 -9.19
CA GLU A 456 3.87 -0.70 -10.28
C GLU A 456 4.49 0.63 -10.69
N THR A 457 5.78 0.61 -11.04
CA THR A 457 6.53 1.78 -11.53
C THR A 457 6.47 2.98 -10.55
N THR A 458 6.69 2.70 -9.27
CA THR A 458 6.65 3.71 -8.18
C THR A 458 7.98 3.88 -7.46
N LYS A 459 9.05 3.21 -7.91
CA LYS A 459 10.38 3.37 -7.31
C LYS A 459 10.90 4.80 -7.49
N THR A 460 11.32 5.41 -6.38
CA THR A 460 11.93 6.76 -6.37
C THR A 460 13.23 6.75 -5.58
N ALA A 461 14.08 7.75 -5.80
CA ALA A 461 15.40 7.83 -5.16
C ALA A 461 15.31 8.13 -3.65
N ASP A 462 14.35 8.96 -3.26
CA ASP A 462 14.13 9.40 -1.88
C ASP A 462 12.64 9.23 -1.53
N THR A 463 12.35 8.54 -0.43
CA THR A 463 10.99 8.28 0.10
C THR A 463 10.37 9.45 0.85
N ASN A 464 11.18 10.45 1.21
CA ASN A 464 10.75 11.64 1.95
C ASN A 464 10.56 12.88 1.05
N SER A 465 10.99 12.80 -0.20
CA SER A 465 10.85 13.85 -1.22
C SER A 465 9.38 14.20 -1.53
N SER A 466 9.15 15.38 -2.11
CA SER A 466 7.85 15.73 -2.70
C SER A 466 7.51 14.89 -3.92
N ASP A 467 8.52 14.33 -4.58
CA ASP A 467 8.41 13.60 -5.85
C ASP A 467 8.35 12.08 -5.62
N SER A 468 8.34 11.64 -4.36
CA SER A 468 8.23 10.22 -3.99
C SER A 468 6.96 9.60 -4.56
N LEU A 469 7.06 8.34 -4.94
CA LEU A 469 5.94 7.48 -5.31
C LEU A 469 6.04 6.20 -4.48
N GLY A 470 4.96 5.41 -4.46
CA GLY A 470 4.94 4.10 -3.84
C GLY A 470 3.97 4.01 -2.67
N ILE A 471 4.22 3.04 -1.81
CA ILE A 471 3.46 2.82 -0.58
C ILE A 471 4.45 3.02 0.57
N ILE A 472 4.32 4.13 1.30
CA ILE A 472 5.35 4.63 2.20
C ILE A 472 4.76 4.96 3.58
N SER A 473 5.48 4.60 4.64
CA SER A 473 5.12 4.94 6.02
C SER A 473 6.34 5.43 6.80
N GLN A 474 6.16 6.30 7.79
CA GLN A 474 7.23 6.61 8.75
C GLN A 474 7.24 5.64 9.95
N LYS A 475 6.12 5.01 10.26
CA LYS A 475 6.01 3.98 11.30
C LYS A 475 5.63 2.65 10.66
N GLU A 476 5.04 1.73 11.39
CA GLU A 476 4.70 0.42 10.85
C GLU A 476 3.83 0.51 9.59
N LEU A 477 4.08 -0.40 8.65
CA LEU A 477 3.37 -0.52 7.38
C LEU A 477 2.87 -1.97 7.27
N ASN A 478 1.55 -2.13 7.22
CA ASN A 478 0.89 -3.43 7.14
C ASN A 478 0.06 -3.52 5.85
N ILE A 479 0.35 -4.51 5.01
CA ILE A 479 -0.37 -4.76 3.76
C ILE A 479 -0.95 -6.18 3.79
N GLY A 480 -2.26 -6.30 3.66
CA GLY A 480 -2.99 -7.56 3.52
C GLY A 480 -3.75 -7.62 2.20
N ALA A 481 -3.51 -8.63 1.36
CA ALA A 481 -4.21 -8.80 0.09
C ALA A 481 -4.36 -10.26 -0.37
N LYS A 482 -5.10 -10.51 -1.47
CA LYS A 482 -5.04 -11.81 -2.16
C LYS A 482 -3.78 -11.98 -3.00
N ARG A 483 -3.26 -10.88 -3.55
CA ARG A 483 -2.02 -10.85 -4.33
C ARG A 483 -1.41 -9.46 -4.22
N ILE A 484 -0.10 -9.39 -4.12
CA ILE A 484 0.63 -8.12 -3.97
C ILE A 484 1.61 -8.01 -5.13
N VAL A 485 1.50 -6.93 -5.90
CA VAL A 485 2.33 -6.68 -7.08
C VAL A 485 3.07 -5.36 -6.88
N ASN A 486 4.38 -5.45 -6.72
CA ASN A 486 5.31 -4.34 -6.51
C ASN A 486 6.36 -4.25 -7.65
N ARG A 487 5.94 -4.53 -8.89
CA ARG A 487 6.83 -4.58 -10.06
C ARG A 487 7.41 -3.21 -10.39
N GLY A 488 8.73 -3.05 -10.32
CA GLY A 488 9.38 -1.74 -10.44
C GLY A 488 8.88 -0.72 -9.40
N GLY A 489 8.24 -1.22 -8.34
CA GLY A 489 7.59 -0.43 -7.32
C GLY A 489 8.45 -0.23 -6.08
N GLN A 490 7.91 0.52 -5.13
CA GLN A 490 8.51 0.70 -3.82
C GLN A 490 7.47 0.61 -2.70
N ILE A 491 7.73 -0.29 -1.77
CA ILE A 491 7.08 -0.39 -0.46
C ILE A 491 8.17 -0.09 0.56
N ALA A 492 8.00 0.97 1.36
CA ALA A 492 9.06 1.44 2.24
C ALA A 492 8.54 1.91 3.59
N SER A 493 9.29 1.61 4.65
CA SER A 493 9.01 2.16 5.97
C SER A 493 10.27 2.47 6.79
N ASN A 494 10.18 3.49 7.65
CA ASN A 494 11.11 3.70 8.77
C ASN A 494 10.75 2.90 10.03
N GLY A 495 9.54 2.33 10.10
CA GLY A 495 9.17 1.25 11.01
C GLY A 495 9.32 -0.11 10.35
N SER A 496 8.58 -1.12 10.82
CA SER A 496 8.48 -2.44 10.20
C SER A 496 7.61 -2.43 8.94
N VAL A 497 7.85 -3.40 8.05
CA VAL A 497 7.02 -3.68 6.87
C VAL A 497 6.50 -5.10 6.96
N THR A 498 5.19 -5.27 6.98
CA THR A 498 4.50 -6.55 6.93
C THR A 498 3.70 -6.64 5.64
N VAL A 499 3.97 -7.68 4.85
CA VAL A 499 3.32 -7.97 3.56
C VAL A 499 2.72 -9.37 3.63
N GLU A 500 1.41 -9.44 3.84
CA GLU A 500 0.66 -10.70 3.94
C GLU A 500 -0.25 -10.86 2.72
N SER A 501 0.06 -11.86 1.90
CA SER A 501 -0.72 -12.25 0.73
C SER A 501 -1.34 -13.62 0.97
N THR A 502 -2.59 -13.84 0.59
CA THR A 502 -3.13 -15.23 0.49
C THR A 502 -2.73 -15.92 -0.81
N GLY A 503 -1.98 -15.24 -1.67
CA GLY A 503 -1.47 -15.70 -2.95
C GLY A 503 -0.04 -15.24 -3.13
N ASP A 504 0.34 -14.84 -4.35
CA ASP A 504 1.73 -14.47 -4.65
C ASP A 504 2.08 -13.06 -4.19
N ILE A 505 3.36 -12.87 -3.87
CA ILE A 505 4.02 -11.57 -3.72
C ILE A 505 5.00 -11.42 -4.88
N ASP A 506 4.75 -10.43 -5.73
CA ASP A 506 5.56 -10.16 -6.91
C ASP A 506 6.33 -8.85 -6.70
N ASN A 507 7.59 -8.97 -6.29
CA ASN A 507 8.55 -7.88 -6.11
C ASN A 507 9.57 -7.82 -7.26
N TYR A 508 9.22 -8.30 -8.47
CA TYR A 508 10.11 -8.30 -9.62
C TYR A 508 10.59 -6.88 -9.95
N THR A 509 11.90 -6.63 -9.99
CA THR A 509 12.52 -5.28 -10.14
C THR A 509 12.07 -4.24 -9.09
N GLY A 510 11.33 -4.66 -8.06
CA GLY A 510 10.76 -3.82 -7.03
C GLY A 510 11.72 -3.51 -5.89
N LYS A 511 11.21 -2.89 -4.84
CA LYS A 511 11.89 -2.73 -3.55
C LYS A 511 10.87 -2.83 -2.42
N ILE A 512 11.16 -3.68 -1.45
CA ILE A 512 10.49 -3.73 -0.14
C ILE A 512 11.58 -3.46 0.89
N VAL A 513 11.48 -2.34 1.60
CA VAL A 513 12.54 -1.87 2.50
C VAL A 513 12.01 -1.37 3.83
N SER A 514 12.77 -1.64 4.89
CA SER A 514 12.41 -1.29 6.26
C SER A 514 13.65 -0.84 7.05
N SER A 515 13.50 0.14 7.94
CA SER A 515 14.56 0.46 8.92
C SER A 515 14.49 -0.42 10.18
N VAL A 516 13.46 -1.26 10.30
CA VAL A 516 13.31 -2.23 11.39
C VAL A 516 13.30 -3.63 10.80
N SER A 517 12.16 -4.22 10.50
CA SER A 517 12.07 -5.57 9.96
C SER A 517 11.19 -5.62 8.70
N VAL A 518 11.41 -6.64 7.87
CA VAL A 518 10.47 -7.03 6.81
C VAL A 518 9.94 -8.43 7.10
N LEU A 519 8.62 -8.58 7.09
CA LEU A 519 7.92 -9.86 7.11
C LEU A 519 7.13 -10.02 5.80
N ALA A 520 7.39 -11.09 5.05
CA ALA A 520 6.67 -11.42 3.82
C ALA A 520 6.04 -12.82 3.90
N ARG A 521 4.71 -12.91 3.79
CA ARG A 521 3.96 -14.16 3.86
C ARG A 521 3.07 -14.37 2.64
N GLY A 522 3.11 -15.55 2.04
CA GLY A 522 2.30 -15.83 0.85
C GLY A 522 2.39 -17.25 0.30
N THR A 523 1.89 -17.43 -0.92
CA THR A 523 2.07 -18.68 -1.68
C THR A 523 3.46 -18.73 -2.30
N SER A 524 3.90 -17.65 -2.93
CA SER A 524 5.26 -17.52 -3.47
C SER A 524 5.75 -16.09 -3.34
N LEU A 525 7.07 -15.91 -3.39
CA LEU A 525 7.72 -14.60 -3.46
C LEU A 525 8.62 -14.58 -4.70
N ASN A 526 8.31 -13.71 -5.66
CA ASN A 526 9.23 -13.36 -6.74
C ASN A 526 9.98 -12.08 -6.36
N ASN A 527 11.25 -12.19 -6.03
CA ASN A 527 12.18 -11.08 -5.77
C ASN A 527 13.25 -10.97 -6.87
N ASP A 528 13.01 -11.50 -8.07
CA ASP A 528 14.00 -11.47 -9.15
C ASP A 528 14.28 -10.02 -9.57
N GLN A 529 15.56 -9.67 -9.69
CA GLN A 529 16.06 -8.30 -9.90
C GLN A 529 15.52 -7.28 -8.87
N GLY A 530 14.89 -7.76 -7.80
CA GLY A 530 14.27 -6.98 -6.75
C GLY A 530 15.17 -6.81 -5.54
N GLY A 531 14.71 -5.98 -4.60
CA GLY A 531 15.34 -5.83 -3.30
C GLY A 531 14.35 -6.07 -2.17
N LEU A 532 14.72 -6.96 -1.25
CA LEU A 532 14.06 -7.18 0.03
C LEU A 532 15.09 -6.89 1.13
N SER A 533 14.95 -5.79 1.86
CA SER A 533 15.99 -5.34 2.77
C SER A 533 15.45 -4.75 4.06
N ALA A 534 16.10 -5.06 5.17
CA ALA A 534 15.81 -4.48 6.47
C ALA A 534 17.08 -4.18 7.26
N ASP A 535 16.97 -3.31 8.25
CA ASP A 535 18.08 -3.07 9.18
C ASP A 535 18.15 -4.14 10.29
N HIS A 536 17.01 -4.62 10.78
CA HIS A 536 16.87 -5.50 11.95
C HIS A 536 16.08 -6.80 11.65
N GLY A 537 16.11 -7.28 10.41
CA GLY A 537 15.70 -8.67 10.10
C GLY A 537 14.77 -8.80 8.91
N VAL A 538 14.95 -9.88 8.15
CA VAL A 538 14.06 -10.27 7.06
C VAL A 538 13.54 -11.68 7.31
N ASP A 539 12.23 -11.82 7.45
CA ASP A 539 11.53 -13.10 7.56
C ASP A 539 10.61 -13.29 6.36
N VAL A 540 10.80 -14.38 5.63
CA VAL A 540 9.94 -14.79 4.52
C VAL A 540 9.37 -16.17 4.82
N ALA A 541 8.05 -16.29 4.82
CA ALA A 541 7.36 -17.56 4.97
C ALA A 541 6.36 -17.77 3.82
N VAL A 542 6.72 -18.64 2.87
CA VAL A 542 5.88 -19.00 1.73
C VAL A 542 5.69 -20.51 1.61
N SER A 543 4.59 -20.94 0.98
CA SER A 543 4.33 -22.38 0.80
C SER A 543 4.98 -22.97 -0.45
N GLY A 544 5.20 -22.14 -1.48
CA GLY A 544 5.86 -22.42 -2.74
C GLY A 544 7.27 -21.81 -2.79
N THR A 545 7.62 -21.16 -3.89
CA THR A 545 9.01 -20.74 -4.15
C THR A 545 9.31 -19.32 -3.65
N VAL A 546 10.50 -19.12 -3.08
CA VAL A 546 11.17 -17.82 -3.03
C VAL A 546 12.15 -17.75 -4.19
N SER A 547 11.88 -16.91 -5.18
CA SER A 547 12.78 -16.64 -6.30
C SER A 547 13.53 -15.35 -6.04
N ASN A 548 14.85 -15.36 -6.14
CA ASN A 548 15.75 -14.24 -5.90
C ASN A 548 16.80 -14.14 -7.02
N ASN A 549 16.40 -14.37 -8.28
CA ASN A 549 17.33 -14.39 -9.40
C ASN A 549 17.85 -12.99 -9.71
N ILE A 550 19.16 -12.77 -9.58
CA ILE A 550 19.80 -11.43 -9.63
C ILE A 550 19.15 -10.46 -8.62
N GLY A 551 18.48 -11.00 -7.59
CA GLY A 551 17.83 -10.23 -6.54
C GLY A 551 18.71 -10.10 -5.31
N VAL A 552 18.33 -9.18 -4.43
CA VAL A 552 18.98 -8.99 -3.12
C VAL A 552 17.99 -9.27 -2.01
N ILE A 553 18.36 -10.16 -1.08
CA ILE A 553 17.71 -10.31 0.23
C ILE A 553 18.74 -9.97 1.31
N SER A 554 18.48 -8.97 2.13
CA SER A 554 19.50 -8.48 3.08
C SER A 554 18.96 -8.01 4.42
N SER A 555 19.72 -8.30 5.47
CA SER A 555 19.58 -7.70 6.79
C SER A 555 20.90 -7.11 7.27
N ASN A 556 20.90 -5.83 7.65
CA ASN A 556 22.14 -5.13 8.00
C ASN A 556 22.68 -5.50 9.39
N LYS A 557 21.81 -5.67 10.37
CA LYS A 557 22.16 -5.83 11.80
C LYS A 557 21.46 -7.01 12.48
N SER A 558 20.80 -7.87 11.71
CA SER A 558 20.03 -9.00 12.24
C SER A 558 19.95 -10.13 11.20
N ASP A 559 19.08 -11.09 11.43
CA ASP A 559 19.02 -12.34 10.69
C ASP A 559 18.20 -12.24 9.40
N VAL A 560 18.46 -13.17 8.48
CA VAL A 560 17.59 -13.50 7.35
C VAL A 560 17.07 -14.92 7.55
N GLU A 561 15.75 -15.09 7.61
CA GLU A 561 15.10 -16.40 7.70
C GLU A 561 14.15 -16.60 6.53
N LEU A 562 14.36 -17.67 5.76
CA LEU A 562 13.50 -18.05 4.64
C LEU A 562 12.91 -19.44 4.89
N ASN A 563 11.58 -19.50 5.02
CA ASN A 563 10.79 -20.71 5.14
C ASN A 563 9.97 -20.90 3.85
N ALA A 564 10.31 -21.87 3.01
CA ALA A 564 9.73 -22.02 1.68
C ALA A 564 9.51 -23.48 1.24
N GLY A 565 8.77 -23.67 0.15
CA GLY A 565 8.78 -24.92 -0.63
C GLY A 565 10.14 -25.11 -1.31
N ASP A 566 10.53 -24.14 -2.12
CA ASP A 566 11.84 -24.06 -2.79
C ASP A 566 12.44 -22.66 -2.58
N ILE A 567 13.76 -22.56 -2.53
CA ILE A 567 14.49 -21.29 -2.49
C ILE A 567 15.42 -21.26 -3.69
N ASP A 568 15.17 -20.36 -4.63
CA ASP A 568 15.96 -20.17 -5.83
C ASP A 568 16.70 -18.83 -5.76
N ASN A 569 18.00 -18.88 -5.51
CA ASN A 569 18.91 -17.75 -5.41
C ASN A 569 19.88 -17.68 -6.60
N VAL A 570 19.56 -18.26 -7.77
CA VAL A 570 20.48 -18.24 -8.93
C VAL A 570 20.95 -16.83 -9.27
N GLY A 571 22.25 -16.58 -9.37
CA GLY A 571 22.79 -15.24 -9.59
C GLY A 571 22.46 -14.19 -8.52
N GLY A 572 21.80 -14.57 -7.43
CA GLY A 572 21.31 -13.69 -6.38
C GLY A 572 22.33 -13.45 -5.26
N LEU A 573 22.02 -12.46 -4.42
CA LEU A 573 22.80 -12.08 -3.26
C LEU A 573 21.96 -12.15 -1.98
N MET A 574 22.42 -12.91 -0.98
CA MET A 574 21.85 -12.92 0.36
C MET A 574 22.87 -12.51 1.42
N LEU A 575 22.49 -11.57 2.30
CA LEU A 575 23.35 -11.03 3.37
C LEU A 575 22.59 -10.94 4.70
N GLY A 576 23.19 -11.40 5.81
CA GLY A 576 22.56 -11.31 7.14
C GLY A 576 23.58 -11.49 8.27
N GLU A 577 23.17 -11.28 9.52
CA GLU A 577 23.96 -11.75 10.67
C GLU A 577 23.99 -13.28 10.67
N ASN A 578 22.88 -13.92 10.99
CA ASN A 578 22.65 -15.32 10.64
C ASN A 578 21.78 -15.41 9.39
N ILE A 579 21.97 -16.47 8.61
CA ILE A 579 21.08 -16.81 7.52
C ILE A 579 20.57 -18.23 7.75
N THR A 580 19.26 -18.38 7.87
CA THR A 580 18.60 -19.69 7.98
C THR A 580 17.69 -19.93 6.78
N LEU A 581 17.97 -20.97 6.02
CA LEU A 581 17.19 -21.40 4.87
C LEU A 581 16.52 -22.74 5.18
N ASN A 582 15.20 -22.73 5.30
CA ASN A 582 14.39 -23.93 5.49
C ASN A 582 13.53 -24.15 4.24
N ALA A 583 13.90 -25.14 3.41
CA ALA A 583 13.13 -25.47 2.21
C ALA A 583 12.58 -26.90 2.28
N LYS A 584 11.33 -27.11 1.85
CA LYS A 584 10.76 -28.46 1.78
C LYS A 584 11.38 -29.31 0.69
N ASN A 585 11.79 -28.67 -0.40
CA ASN A 585 12.30 -29.34 -1.60
C ASN A 585 13.78 -29.02 -1.78
N ASN A 586 14.12 -27.88 -2.38
CA ASN A 586 15.51 -27.56 -2.74
C ASN A 586 15.90 -26.13 -2.39
N VAL A 587 17.22 -25.93 -2.24
CA VAL A 587 17.87 -24.61 -2.24
C VAL A 587 18.81 -24.59 -3.44
N ASN A 588 18.63 -23.62 -4.32
CA ASN A 588 19.49 -23.39 -5.48
C ASN A 588 20.27 -22.08 -5.30
N ASN A 589 21.59 -22.18 -5.18
CA ASN A 589 22.54 -21.09 -5.09
C ASN A 589 23.58 -21.19 -6.23
N ASP A 590 23.17 -21.74 -7.38
CA ASP A 590 24.07 -21.87 -8.51
C ASP A 590 24.49 -20.48 -9.02
N THR A 591 25.80 -20.29 -9.17
CA THR A 591 26.42 -19.04 -9.62
C THR A 591 25.95 -17.84 -8.79
N ALA A 592 25.84 -17.99 -7.47
CA ALA A 592 25.28 -16.98 -6.57
C ALA A 592 26.10 -16.83 -5.29
N LEU A 593 25.77 -15.85 -4.46
CA LEU A 593 26.49 -15.57 -3.22
C LEU A 593 25.56 -15.46 -2.01
N ILE A 594 25.86 -16.23 -0.96
CA ILE A 594 25.21 -16.15 0.35
C ILE A 594 26.29 -15.91 1.40
N VAL A 595 26.15 -14.85 2.19
CA VAL A 595 27.09 -14.50 3.26
C VAL A 595 26.35 -14.23 4.56
N ALA A 596 26.52 -15.13 5.52
CA ALA A 596 26.17 -14.88 6.92
C ALA A 596 27.39 -14.35 7.66
N ARG A 597 27.24 -13.20 8.35
CA ARG A 597 28.30 -12.63 9.21
C ARG A 597 28.56 -13.44 10.48
N LYS A 598 27.68 -14.39 10.79
CA LYS A 598 27.77 -15.39 11.87
C LYS A 598 27.49 -16.77 11.29
N LEU A 599 26.35 -17.38 11.62
CA LEU A 599 26.01 -18.75 11.22
C LEU A 599 25.22 -18.77 9.90
N LEU A 600 25.66 -19.61 8.95
CA LEU A 600 24.86 -20.01 7.80
C LEU A 600 24.28 -21.42 8.04
N LYS A 601 22.94 -21.51 8.11
CA LYS A 601 22.21 -22.76 8.31
C LYS A 601 21.28 -23.05 7.14
N VAL A 602 21.37 -24.25 6.58
CA VAL A 602 20.51 -24.69 5.47
C VAL A 602 19.94 -26.07 5.76
N ASN A 603 18.61 -26.15 5.87
CA ASN A 603 17.88 -27.39 6.14
C ASN A 603 16.92 -27.66 4.99
N VAL A 604 17.16 -28.73 4.23
CA VAL A 604 16.34 -29.13 3.10
C VAL A 604 16.09 -30.63 3.08
N LEU A 605 14.96 -31.08 2.52
CA LEU A 605 14.72 -32.52 2.34
C LEU A 605 15.31 -33.04 1.02
N GLY A 606 15.43 -32.18 0.01
CA GLY A 606 15.99 -32.50 -1.30
C GLY A 606 17.46 -32.06 -1.40
N THR A 607 17.74 -31.16 -2.35
CA THR A 607 19.11 -30.83 -2.76
C THR A 607 19.47 -29.40 -2.39
N ILE A 608 20.70 -29.22 -1.88
CA ILE A 608 21.40 -27.94 -1.88
C ILE A 608 22.29 -27.92 -3.13
N SER A 609 21.96 -27.06 -4.09
CA SER A 609 22.80 -26.79 -5.27
C SER A 609 23.59 -25.52 -5.03
N ASN A 610 24.92 -25.61 -5.06
CA ASN A 610 25.84 -24.50 -4.91
C ASN A 610 26.92 -24.63 -5.98
N ASN A 611 26.55 -24.70 -7.25
CA ASN A 611 27.49 -24.99 -8.33
C ASN A 611 27.94 -23.71 -9.04
N ASN A 612 29.13 -23.74 -9.63
CA ASN A 612 29.68 -22.68 -10.47
C ASN A 612 29.78 -21.31 -9.76
N GLY A 613 29.97 -21.30 -8.44
CA GLY A 613 30.17 -20.08 -7.66
C GLY A 613 31.40 -19.30 -8.11
N ASN A 614 32.41 -19.97 -8.69
CA ASN A 614 33.59 -19.32 -9.28
C ASN A 614 33.23 -18.33 -10.39
N ASP A 615 32.08 -18.51 -11.06
CA ASP A 615 31.65 -17.64 -12.16
C ASP A 615 30.77 -16.46 -11.70
N PHE A 616 30.45 -16.34 -10.40
CA PHE A 616 29.52 -15.30 -9.89
C PHE A 616 29.97 -13.89 -10.26
N GLY A 617 31.22 -13.54 -9.99
CA GLY A 617 31.74 -12.18 -10.20
C GLY A 617 31.66 -11.73 -11.64
N ASP A 618 31.94 -12.64 -12.57
CA ASP A 618 31.96 -12.36 -14.01
C ASP A 618 30.55 -12.38 -14.63
N LYS A 619 29.64 -13.26 -14.15
CA LYS A 619 28.29 -13.38 -14.70
C LYS A 619 27.27 -12.45 -14.06
N TYR A 620 27.36 -12.23 -12.74
CA TYR A 620 26.34 -11.53 -11.97
C TYR A 620 26.88 -10.45 -11.02
N GLY A 621 28.16 -10.51 -10.63
CA GLY A 621 28.77 -9.55 -9.70
C GLY A 621 28.67 -8.09 -10.15
N GLU A 622 28.65 -7.84 -11.47
CA GLU A 622 28.45 -6.51 -12.04
C GLU A 622 27.10 -5.88 -11.67
N TYR A 623 26.01 -6.65 -11.59
CA TYR A 623 24.68 -6.14 -11.21
C TYR A 623 24.66 -5.60 -9.77
N PHE A 624 25.55 -6.11 -8.92
CA PHE A 624 25.67 -5.74 -7.51
C PHE A 624 26.83 -4.77 -7.24
N GLY A 625 27.58 -4.36 -8.26
CA GLY A 625 28.76 -3.50 -8.10
C GLY A 625 29.96 -4.18 -7.42
N ILE A 626 30.03 -5.51 -7.47
CA ILE A 626 31.10 -6.35 -6.90
C ILE A 626 31.67 -7.30 -7.97
N PRO A 627 32.23 -6.75 -9.08
CA PRO A 627 32.85 -7.58 -10.11
C PRO A 627 34.00 -8.40 -9.50
N GLN A 628 34.30 -9.56 -10.09
CA GLN A 628 35.36 -10.49 -9.64
C GLN A 628 35.13 -11.17 -8.27
N GLN A 629 34.04 -10.87 -7.58
CA GLN A 629 33.70 -11.57 -6.35
C GLN A 629 33.37 -13.04 -6.66
N ILE A 630 34.02 -13.98 -5.99
CA ILE A 630 33.63 -15.39 -6.08
C ILE A 630 32.35 -15.62 -5.26
N GLY A 631 31.42 -16.37 -5.83
CA GLY A 631 30.17 -16.78 -5.21
C GLY A 631 30.37 -17.87 -4.16
N GLY A 632 29.33 -18.67 -3.93
CA GLY A 632 29.31 -19.75 -2.97
C GLY A 632 28.49 -19.43 -1.72
N MET A 633 28.70 -20.24 -0.68
CA MET A 633 28.00 -20.15 0.59
C MET A 633 29.00 -19.95 1.72
N ILE A 634 28.89 -18.84 2.45
CA ILE A 634 29.87 -18.43 3.46
C ILE A 634 29.16 -18.16 4.78
N GLY A 635 29.65 -18.77 5.86
CA GLY A 635 29.23 -18.50 7.23
C GLY A 635 30.44 -18.19 8.10
N ASN A 636 30.58 -16.91 8.47
CA ASN A 636 31.79 -16.41 9.12
C ASN A 636 32.11 -17.11 10.46
N GLU A 637 31.09 -17.39 11.29
CA GLU A 637 31.25 -18.07 12.59
C GLU A 637 30.76 -19.54 12.56
N GLY A 638 30.30 -20.04 11.41
CA GLY A 638 29.89 -21.44 11.28
C GLY A 638 29.05 -21.73 10.05
N VAL A 639 29.08 -23.00 9.64
CA VAL A 639 28.22 -23.55 8.58
C VAL A 639 27.56 -24.84 9.06
N SER A 640 26.25 -24.97 8.88
CA SER A 640 25.50 -26.19 9.20
C SER A 640 24.47 -26.54 8.14
N PHE A 641 24.74 -27.56 7.33
CA PHE A 641 23.86 -28.02 6.25
C PHE A 641 23.30 -29.42 6.52
N SER A 642 22.01 -29.60 6.24
CA SER A 642 21.33 -30.90 6.23
C SER A 642 20.49 -31.04 4.97
N ALA A 643 20.76 -32.06 4.16
CA ALA A 643 20.10 -32.30 2.88
C ALA A 643 20.09 -33.78 2.48
N ARG A 644 19.33 -34.16 1.45
CA ARG A 644 19.55 -35.45 0.77
C ARG A 644 20.82 -35.39 -0.08
N ASN A 645 21.01 -34.31 -0.83
CA ASN A 645 22.21 -34.09 -1.62
C ASN A 645 22.77 -32.69 -1.37
N ILE A 646 24.08 -32.57 -1.28
CA ILE A 646 24.80 -31.29 -1.21
C ILE A 646 25.76 -31.24 -2.39
N ASN A 647 25.58 -30.30 -3.30
CA ASN A 647 26.42 -30.11 -4.48
C ASN A 647 27.16 -28.78 -4.37
N SER A 648 28.48 -28.80 -4.46
CA SER A 648 29.37 -27.63 -4.43
C SER A 648 30.39 -27.68 -5.57
N THR A 649 29.94 -28.04 -6.77
CA THR A 649 30.83 -28.25 -7.93
C THR A 649 31.34 -26.92 -8.47
N ASN A 650 32.65 -26.76 -8.72
CA ASN A 650 33.24 -25.50 -9.19
C ASN A 650 32.80 -24.28 -8.34
N SER A 651 32.78 -24.46 -7.02
CA SER A 651 32.23 -23.51 -6.06
C SER A 651 32.87 -23.69 -4.69
N ARG A 652 32.39 -22.95 -3.70
CA ARG A 652 32.92 -23.00 -2.33
C ARG A 652 31.83 -22.99 -1.26
N ILE A 653 32.09 -23.72 -0.18
CA ILE A 653 31.41 -23.61 1.10
C ILE A 653 32.48 -23.31 2.14
N ILE A 654 32.34 -22.19 2.85
CA ILE A 654 33.38 -21.66 3.73
C ILE A 654 32.82 -21.36 5.11
N SER A 655 33.53 -21.81 6.14
CA SER A 655 33.44 -21.23 7.48
C SER A 655 34.75 -20.54 7.86
N ASP A 656 34.75 -19.20 7.89
CA ASP A 656 35.97 -18.39 7.99
C ASP A 656 36.62 -18.39 9.38
N PHE A 657 35.82 -18.52 10.45
CA PHE A 657 36.29 -18.52 11.85
C PHE A 657 35.59 -19.55 12.73
N GLY A 658 34.79 -20.45 12.14
CA GLY A 658 33.94 -21.37 12.89
C GLY A 658 33.96 -22.80 12.38
N ASP A 659 33.09 -23.62 12.98
CA ASP A 659 32.96 -25.04 12.64
C ASP A 659 32.08 -25.23 11.39
N MET A 660 32.36 -26.30 10.64
CA MET A 660 31.56 -26.75 9.52
C MET A 660 30.93 -28.11 9.80
N LYS A 661 29.61 -28.20 9.66
CA LYS A 661 28.84 -29.45 9.71
C LYS A 661 28.05 -29.65 8.42
N LEU A 662 28.32 -30.74 7.70
CA LEU A 662 27.60 -31.12 6.48
C LEU A 662 27.01 -32.52 6.64
N GLU A 663 25.68 -32.61 6.59
CA GLU A 663 24.92 -33.86 6.67
C GLU A 663 24.18 -34.10 5.34
N ALA A 664 24.65 -35.07 4.56
CA ALA A 664 24.04 -35.45 3.29
C ALA A 664 23.50 -36.89 3.38
N ALA A 665 22.17 -37.07 3.36
CA ALA A 665 21.58 -38.41 3.46
C ALA A 665 21.94 -39.35 2.30
N SER A 666 22.40 -38.80 1.16
CA SER A 666 22.87 -39.57 0.01
C SER A 666 24.23 -39.06 -0.45
N THR A 667 24.31 -37.91 -1.12
CA THR A 667 25.52 -37.51 -1.84
C THR A 667 26.03 -36.14 -1.39
N LEU A 668 27.34 -36.04 -1.12
CA LEU A 668 28.06 -34.77 -1.08
C LEU A 668 28.99 -34.73 -2.30
N ASN A 669 28.77 -33.78 -3.20
CA ASN A 669 29.60 -33.61 -4.39
C ASN A 669 30.35 -32.29 -4.31
N ASN A 670 31.65 -32.36 -4.02
CA ASN A 670 32.57 -31.22 -3.98
C ASN A 670 33.51 -31.19 -5.20
N THR A 671 33.13 -31.77 -6.35
CA THR A 671 34.05 -31.89 -7.49
C THR A 671 34.53 -30.51 -8.00
N HIS A 672 35.84 -30.28 -8.12
CA HIS A 672 36.45 -28.96 -8.38
C HIS A 672 36.05 -27.85 -7.40
N GLY A 673 35.59 -28.22 -6.21
CA GLY A 673 35.13 -27.28 -5.19
C GLY A 673 36.12 -27.08 -4.05
N LEU A 674 35.77 -26.15 -3.17
CA LEU A 674 36.46 -25.88 -1.91
C LEU A 674 35.47 -26.02 -0.74
N LEU A 675 35.77 -26.95 0.17
CA LEU A 675 35.19 -26.97 1.51
C LEU A 675 36.29 -26.55 2.48
N TYR A 676 36.07 -25.44 3.19
CA TYR A 676 37.05 -24.94 4.16
C TYR A 676 36.40 -24.57 5.48
N SER A 677 36.95 -25.08 6.57
CA SER A 677 36.57 -24.72 7.95
C SER A 677 37.79 -24.20 8.70
N ALA A 678 37.70 -23.01 9.28
CA ALA A 678 38.72 -22.53 10.22
C ALA A 678 38.60 -23.15 11.63
N GLY A 679 37.45 -23.73 11.94
CA GLY A 679 37.21 -24.57 13.12
C GLY A 679 37.29 -26.05 12.77
N ASN A 680 36.53 -26.86 13.49
CA ASN A 680 36.39 -28.28 13.22
C ASN A 680 35.52 -28.52 11.98
N MET A 681 35.68 -29.69 11.35
CA MET A 681 34.87 -30.11 10.21
C MET A 681 34.26 -31.48 10.48
N ALA A 682 32.94 -31.57 10.38
CA ALA A 682 32.19 -32.82 10.45
C ALA A 682 31.39 -33.02 9.15
N ILE A 683 31.70 -34.09 8.43
CA ILE A 683 31.02 -34.49 7.19
C ILE A 683 30.43 -35.88 7.41
N ASP A 684 29.11 -36.00 7.30
CA ASP A 684 28.40 -37.28 7.36
C ASP A 684 27.57 -37.49 6.09
N VAL A 685 27.87 -38.58 5.36
CA VAL A 685 27.33 -38.84 4.02
C VAL A 685 26.79 -40.26 3.91
N GLY A 686 25.49 -40.39 3.69
CA GLY A 686 24.80 -41.69 3.69
C GLY A 686 25.15 -42.61 2.51
N TYR A 687 25.77 -42.10 1.44
CA TYR A 687 26.15 -42.91 0.27
C TYR A 687 27.52 -42.57 -0.34
N MET A 688 27.69 -41.39 -0.94
CA MET A 688 28.89 -41.07 -1.72
C MET A 688 29.38 -39.66 -1.46
N PHE A 689 30.66 -39.55 -1.11
CA PHE A 689 31.37 -38.28 -1.04
C PHE A 689 32.34 -38.18 -2.22
N TYR A 690 32.13 -37.20 -3.11
CA TYR A 690 33.04 -36.87 -4.20
C TYR A 690 33.91 -35.66 -3.83
N ASN A 691 35.21 -35.87 -3.64
CA ASN A 691 36.22 -34.81 -3.49
C ASN A 691 37.15 -34.76 -4.71
N ASN A 692 36.59 -34.97 -5.89
CA ASN A 692 37.37 -35.12 -7.11
C ASN A 692 37.91 -33.76 -7.58
N TYR A 693 39.23 -33.68 -7.75
CA TYR A 693 39.94 -32.47 -8.15
C TYR A 693 39.64 -31.26 -7.25
N ALA A 694 39.36 -31.53 -5.98
CA ALA A 694 38.82 -30.57 -5.04
C ALA A 694 39.69 -30.44 -3.78
N THR A 695 39.39 -29.45 -2.95
CA THR A 695 40.01 -29.29 -1.63
C THR A 695 38.94 -29.37 -0.55
N THR A 696 39.18 -30.25 0.43
CA THR A 696 38.45 -30.30 1.70
C THR A 696 39.46 -30.10 2.82
N ALA A 697 39.37 -28.98 3.54
CA ALA A 697 40.39 -28.58 4.49
C ALA A 697 39.81 -28.03 5.80
N SER A 698 40.45 -28.37 6.92
CA SER A 698 40.04 -27.95 8.26
C SER A 698 41.25 -27.46 9.06
N ALA A 699 41.21 -26.24 9.60
CA ALA A 699 42.22 -25.79 10.57
C ALA A 699 42.00 -26.40 11.97
N GLY A 700 40.82 -26.95 12.23
CA GLY A 700 40.51 -27.78 13.40
C GLY A 700 40.54 -29.27 13.11
N ASP A 701 39.95 -30.05 14.02
CA ASP A 701 39.82 -31.50 13.84
C ASP A 701 38.82 -31.82 12.71
N MET A 702 39.12 -32.85 11.92
CA MET A 702 38.30 -33.30 10.81
C MET A 702 37.70 -34.69 11.09
N TYR A 703 36.40 -34.83 10.89
CA TYR A 703 35.68 -36.10 10.95
C TYR A 703 34.88 -36.29 9.66
N ILE A 704 35.19 -37.34 8.90
CA ILE A 704 34.47 -37.74 7.69
C ILE A 704 33.91 -39.14 7.89
N SER A 705 32.60 -39.29 7.69
CA SER A 705 31.87 -40.56 7.68
C SER A 705 31.13 -40.70 6.37
N THR A 706 31.43 -41.76 5.60
CA THR A 706 30.73 -42.02 4.34
C THR A 706 30.67 -43.50 4.01
N VAL A 707 29.65 -43.91 3.23
CA VAL A 707 29.63 -45.26 2.67
C VAL A 707 30.74 -45.45 1.61
N SER A 708 30.94 -44.45 0.74
CA SER A 708 31.96 -44.47 -0.32
C SER A 708 32.58 -43.08 -0.49
N LEU A 709 33.86 -43.03 -0.83
CA LEU A 709 34.64 -41.82 -1.05
C LEU A 709 35.32 -41.88 -2.42
N GLN A 710 35.37 -40.77 -3.14
CA GLN A 710 36.26 -40.58 -4.28
C GLN A 710 37.15 -39.36 -4.05
N ASN A 711 38.44 -39.52 -4.32
CA ASN A 711 39.44 -38.46 -4.21
C ASN A 711 40.39 -38.52 -5.41
N TYR A 712 39.85 -38.24 -6.60
CA TYR A 712 40.67 -38.04 -7.79
C TYR A 712 41.49 -36.75 -7.66
N SER A 713 42.72 -36.76 -8.16
CA SER A 713 43.58 -35.58 -8.20
C SER A 713 44.20 -35.41 -9.58
N ASN A 714 44.76 -34.22 -9.77
CA ASN A 714 45.70 -33.85 -10.80
C ASN A 714 46.70 -32.83 -10.20
N GLY A 715 47.78 -32.53 -10.92
CA GLY A 715 48.81 -31.60 -10.48
C GLY A 715 49.76 -32.17 -9.42
N SER A 716 50.62 -31.31 -8.90
CA SER A 716 51.69 -31.62 -7.94
C SER A 716 51.72 -30.58 -6.82
N ILE A 717 52.00 -31.02 -5.59
CA ILE A 717 52.13 -30.10 -4.45
C ILE A 717 53.31 -29.13 -4.69
N ILE A 718 54.38 -29.57 -5.34
CA ILE A 718 55.59 -28.76 -5.59
C ILE A 718 55.28 -27.61 -6.54
N ASP A 719 54.38 -27.83 -7.50
CA ASP A 719 54.00 -26.83 -8.51
C ASP A 719 52.82 -25.95 -8.05
N ASN A 720 52.32 -26.17 -6.82
CA ASN A 720 51.19 -25.46 -6.22
C ASN A 720 49.90 -25.52 -7.05
N ASP A 721 49.71 -26.60 -7.81
CA ASP A 721 48.53 -26.87 -8.63
C ASP A 721 47.84 -28.19 -8.27
N ALA A 722 48.24 -28.82 -7.16
CA ALA A 722 47.63 -30.04 -6.66
C ALA A 722 46.13 -29.89 -6.38
N THR A 723 45.39 -30.94 -6.72
CA THR A 723 43.96 -31.07 -6.42
C THR A 723 43.69 -32.43 -5.76
N GLY A 724 42.45 -32.70 -5.35
CA GLY A 724 42.11 -33.96 -4.65
C GLY A 724 42.73 -34.01 -3.26
N ILE A 725 42.59 -32.93 -2.50
CA ILE A 725 43.19 -32.72 -1.19
C ILE A 725 42.13 -32.91 -0.10
N ILE A 726 42.45 -33.70 0.91
CA ILE A 726 41.73 -33.81 2.18
C ILE A 726 42.75 -33.56 3.30
N SER A 727 42.66 -32.42 3.99
CA SER A 727 43.70 -31.98 4.93
C SER A 727 43.13 -31.46 6.26
N SER A 728 43.79 -31.78 7.37
CA SER A 728 43.53 -31.16 8.68
C SER A 728 44.81 -30.62 9.30
N GLU A 729 44.78 -29.41 9.86
CA GLU A 729 45.87 -28.85 10.68
C GLU A 729 45.89 -29.44 12.11
N LYS A 730 44.91 -30.27 12.45
CA LYS A 730 44.87 -31.05 13.71
C LYS A 730 44.71 -32.52 13.40
N ASN A 731 43.78 -33.21 14.05
CA ASN A 731 43.56 -34.62 13.85
C ASN A 731 42.50 -34.85 12.78
N ALA A 732 42.66 -35.89 11.98
CA ALA A 732 41.66 -36.31 11.02
C ALA A 732 41.22 -37.76 11.28
N THR A 733 39.92 -38.00 11.21
CA THR A 733 39.32 -39.34 11.23
C THR A 733 38.46 -39.52 9.99
N LEU A 734 38.82 -40.51 9.16
CA LEU A 734 38.08 -40.89 7.96
C LEU A 734 37.50 -42.30 8.17
N ASN A 735 36.17 -42.41 8.14
CA ASN A 735 35.42 -43.65 8.19
C ASN A 735 34.76 -43.89 6.84
N VAL A 736 35.25 -44.88 6.09
CA VAL A 736 34.70 -45.27 4.78
C VAL A 736 34.22 -46.72 4.86
N ASN A 737 32.98 -47.00 4.48
CA ASN A 737 32.48 -48.38 4.57
C ASN A 737 33.04 -49.29 3.47
N ASN A 738 32.97 -48.85 2.22
CA ASN A 738 33.37 -49.66 1.08
C ASN A 738 34.86 -49.51 0.73
N SER A 739 35.34 -50.30 -0.22
CA SER A 739 36.69 -50.12 -0.76
C SER A 739 36.90 -48.69 -1.27
N PHE A 740 38.09 -48.14 -1.03
CA PHE A 740 38.44 -46.78 -1.39
C PHE A 740 39.75 -46.77 -2.18
N THR A 741 39.78 -46.02 -3.28
CA THR A 741 41.01 -45.70 -3.99
C THR A 741 41.33 -44.22 -3.82
N ASN A 742 42.40 -43.94 -3.07
CA ASN A 742 42.98 -42.61 -2.99
C ASN A 742 43.84 -42.35 -4.21
N TYR A 743 43.47 -41.40 -5.05
CA TYR A 743 44.36 -40.89 -6.11
C TYR A 743 45.02 -39.56 -5.71
N GLY A 744 44.53 -38.89 -4.67
CA GLY A 744 45.00 -37.58 -4.22
C GLY A 744 45.82 -37.59 -2.93
N PHE A 745 45.75 -36.46 -2.22
CA PHE A 745 46.54 -36.19 -1.01
C PHE A 745 45.60 -36.21 0.20
N ILE A 746 45.89 -37.08 1.16
CA ILE A 746 45.17 -37.14 2.43
C ILE A 746 46.18 -36.93 3.56
N ASN A 747 46.02 -35.88 4.35
CA ASN A 747 46.94 -35.57 5.42
C ASN A 747 46.31 -34.98 6.68
N ALA A 748 47.01 -35.13 7.79
CA ALA A 748 46.75 -34.43 9.03
C ALA A 748 48.08 -33.98 9.65
N GLU A 749 48.19 -32.74 10.14
CA GLU A 749 49.38 -32.33 10.92
C GLU A 749 49.44 -33.06 12.28
N GLY A 750 48.29 -33.43 12.83
CA GLY A 750 48.15 -34.26 14.02
C GLY A 750 48.09 -35.76 13.70
N ASP A 751 47.19 -36.46 14.40
CA ASP A 751 46.92 -37.88 14.15
C ASP A 751 45.95 -38.05 12.97
N LEU A 752 46.23 -39.01 12.08
CA LEU A 752 45.31 -39.43 11.02
C LEU A 752 44.85 -40.86 11.29
N LYS A 753 43.55 -41.04 11.52
CA LYS A 753 42.90 -42.34 11.60
C LYS A 753 42.06 -42.60 10.34
N PHE A 754 42.37 -43.67 9.61
CA PHE A 754 41.65 -44.05 8.41
C PHE A 754 41.09 -45.47 8.55
N ASN A 755 39.77 -45.58 8.71
CA ASN A 755 39.05 -46.84 8.79
C ASN A 755 38.34 -47.14 7.46
N VAL A 756 38.67 -48.29 6.86
CA VAL A 756 37.93 -48.89 5.73
C VAL A 756 37.21 -50.14 6.24
N THR A 757 35.94 -50.00 6.63
CA THR A 757 35.29 -50.95 7.55
C THR A 757 34.81 -52.25 6.89
N LYS A 758 34.58 -52.28 5.57
CA LYS A 758 34.12 -53.46 4.82
C LYS A 758 34.91 -53.71 3.53
N GLY A 759 35.97 -52.96 3.28
CA GLY A 759 36.63 -52.88 1.97
C GLY A 759 38.15 -53.01 2.02
N ILE A 760 38.75 -52.77 0.85
CA ILE A 760 40.20 -52.65 0.65
C ILE A 760 40.56 -51.17 0.50
N LEU A 761 41.64 -50.74 1.15
CA LEU A 761 42.26 -49.45 0.86
C LEU A 761 43.25 -49.60 -0.28
N TYR A 762 43.07 -48.84 -1.37
CA TYR A 762 44.05 -48.66 -2.43
C TYR A 762 44.61 -47.25 -2.34
N ASN A 763 45.88 -47.10 -1.98
CA ASN A 763 46.54 -45.79 -2.02
C ASN A 763 47.36 -45.65 -3.30
N SER A 764 47.01 -44.75 -4.20
CA SER A 764 47.76 -44.52 -5.45
C SER A 764 48.56 -43.22 -5.44
N ASN A 765 48.53 -42.48 -4.34
CA ASN A 765 49.27 -41.23 -4.16
C ASN A 765 49.66 -41.08 -2.67
N ALA A 766 49.31 -40.02 -1.95
CA ALA A 766 49.88 -39.79 -0.62
C ALA A 766 48.84 -39.89 0.51
N ILE A 767 49.21 -40.59 1.59
CA ILE A 767 48.54 -40.56 2.89
C ILE A 767 49.58 -40.25 3.95
N ALA A 768 49.41 -39.15 4.69
CA ALA A 768 50.42 -38.70 5.65
C ALA A 768 49.83 -38.23 7.00
N ALA A 769 50.58 -38.40 8.07
CA ALA A 769 50.28 -37.80 9.37
C ALA A 769 51.54 -37.15 9.96
N GLY A 770 51.42 -35.95 10.54
CA GLY A 770 52.51 -35.32 11.27
C GLY A 770 52.81 -36.02 12.61
N LYS A 771 51.84 -36.78 13.15
CA LYS A 771 52.02 -37.63 14.34
C LYS A 771 51.76 -39.10 14.01
N ASN A 772 50.67 -39.69 14.50
CA ASN A 772 50.35 -41.10 14.30
C ASN A 772 49.43 -41.27 13.09
N LEU A 773 49.83 -42.11 12.15
CA LEU A 773 49.00 -42.59 11.05
C LEU A 773 48.50 -44.00 11.38
N ASN A 774 47.19 -44.13 11.63
CA ASN A 774 46.54 -45.41 11.89
C ASN A 774 45.59 -45.76 10.74
N ILE A 775 45.91 -46.79 9.96
CA ILE A 775 45.07 -47.29 8.87
C ILE A 775 44.54 -48.67 9.25
N ASP A 776 43.22 -48.77 9.44
CA ASP A 776 42.50 -50.01 9.71
C ASP A 776 41.61 -50.35 8.50
N ALA A 777 41.98 -51.34 7.69
CA ALA A 777 41.20 -51.76 6.52
C ALA A 777 40.85 -53.25 6.58
N LEU A 778 39.56 -53.60 6.56
CA LEU A 778 39.12 -54.98 6.82
C LEU A 778 39.74 -55.99 5.84
N ASN A 779 39.58 -55.77 4.53
CA ASN A 779 39.85 -56.79 3.51
C ASN A 779 41.24 -56.66 2.85
N GLY A 780 41.97 -55.58 3.08
CA GLY A 780 43.33 -55.42 2.57
C GLY A 780 43.79 -53.97 2.50
N ILE A 781 45.10 -53.80 2.35
CA ILE A 781 45.76 -52.52 2.08
C ILE A 781 46.67 -52.73 0.87
N ASP A 782 46.52 -51.94 -0.18
CA ASP A 782 47.38 -51.93 -1.36
C ASP A 782 47.96 -50.53 -1.57
N ASN A 783 49.23 -50.36 -1.21
CA ASN A 783 49.95 -49.12 -1.35
C ASN A 783 50.70 -49.10 -2.69
N ASN A 784 50.18 -48.30 -3.61
CA ASN A 784 50.81 -47.86 -4.85
C ASN A 784 51.20 -46.36 -4.79
N GLY A 785 51.54 -45.84 -3.61
CA GLY A 785 51.87 -44.43 -3.38
C GLY A 785 52.79 -44.26 -2.17
N ASP A 786 52.67 -43.14 -1.45
CA ASP A 786 53.43 -42.85 -0.25
C ASP A 786 52.53 -42.88 0.99
N ILE A 787 52.96 -43.61 2.01
CA ILE A 787 52.37 -43.65 3.34
C ILE A 787 53.44 -43.17 4.32
N ALA A 788 53.17 -42.07 5.03
CA ALA A 788 54.13 -41.47 5.95
C ALA A 788 53.52 -41.09 7.30
N GLY A 789 54.26 -41.31 8.38
CA GLY A 789 53.85 -40.88 9.73
C GLY A 789 55.03 -40.30 10.49
N GLY A 790 54.82 -39.17 11.17
CA GLY A 790 55.89 -38.51 11.94
C GLY A 790 56.35 -39.32 13.16
N ASN A 791 55.44 -40.06 13.80
CA ASN A 791 55.73 -40.92 14.95
C ASN A 791 55.49 -42.40 14.65
N ILE A 792 54.22 -42.79 14.45
CA ILE A 792 53.83 -44.18 14.22
C ILE A 792 53.09 -44.26 12.89
N VAL A 793 53.46 -45.24 12.07
CA VAL A 793 52.63 -45.74 10.98
C VAL A 793 52.13 -47.12 11.37
N SER A 794 50.84 -47.24 11.66
CA SER A 794 50.17 -48.50 11.99
C SER A 794 49.22 -48.89 10.87
N LEU A 795 49.52 -50.00 10.19
CA LEU A 795 48.70 -50.57 9.13
C LEU A 795 48.12 -51.90 9.60
N LYS A 796 46.79 -51.99 9.72
CA LYS A 796 46.10 -53.19 10.19
C LYS A 796 45.07 -53.67 9.19
N THR A 797 45.09 -54.96 8.89
CA THR A 797 44.10 -55.60 8.03
C THR A 797 43.91 -57.08 8.38
N GLU A 798 42.71 -57.62 8.18
CA GLU A 798 42.46 -59.07 8.20
C GLU A 798 42.82 -59.73 6.85
N GLY A 799 42.99 -58.91 5.80
CA GLY A 799 43.45 -59.33 4.49
C GLY A 799 44.97 -59.31 4.35
N SER A 800 45.43 -59.00 3.13
CA SER A 800 46.85 -58.82 2.83
C SER A 800 47.22 -57.33 2.80
N ALA A 801 48.46 -57.01 3.18
CA ALA A 801 49.04 -55.67 3.03
C ALA A 801 50.14 -55.71 1.95
N ASN A 802 49.96 -54.92 0.89
CA ASN A 802 50.88 -54.88 -0.26
C ASN A 802 51.50 -53.49 -0.39
N ASN A 803 52.82 -53.43 -0.56
CA ASN A 803 53.56 -52.23 -0.93
C ASN A 803 54.19 -52.45 -2.31
N ARG A 804 53.79 -51.66 -3.30
CA ARG A 804 54.20 -51.81 -4.71
C ARG A 804 55.64 -51.31 -4.94
N ALA A 805 56.17 -51.58 -6.14
CA ALA A 805 57.54 -51.20 -6.50
C ALA A 805 57.72 -49.67 -6.49
N ASN A 806 58.85 -49.19 -5.93
CA ASN A 806 59.20 -47.77 -5.79
C ASN A 806 58.24 -46.94 -4.92
N ARG A 807 57.53 -47.58 -3.99
CA ARG A 807 56.55 -46.96 -3.09
C ARG A 807 57.00 -47.02 -1.64
N ASN A 808 56.60 -46.03 -0.84
CA ASN A 808 57.16 -45.81 0.48
C ASN A 808 56.12 -46.00 1.59
N ILE A 809 56.53 -46.66 2.66
CA ILE A 809 55.88 -46.72 3.96
C ILE A 809 56.96 -46.33 4.98
N VAL A 810 56.86 -45.12 5.55
CA VAL A 810 57.94 -44.52 6.36
C VAL A 810 57.42 -43.89 7.64
N GLY A 811 58.12 -44.09 8.76
CA GLY A 811 57.89 -43.34 10.00
C GLY A 811 58.94 -43.64 11.07
N GLN A 812 58.88 -43.00 12.25
CA GLN A 812 59.79 -43.38 13.34
C GLN A 812 59.54 -44.82 13.79
N GLN A 813 58.27 -45.20 13.90
CA GLN A 813 57.84 -46.56 14.13
C GLN A 813 56.93 -47.02 13.00
N VAL A 814 57.16 -48.23 12.48
CA VAL A 814 56.30 -48.84 11.46
C VAL A 814 55.77 -50.17 11.99
N ILE A 815 54.45 -50.25 12.16
CA ILE A 815 53.74 -51.42 12.66
C ILE A 815 52.79 -51.90 11.56
N ILE A 816 52.97 -53.13 11.07
CA ILE A 816 52.11 -53.72 10.04
C ILE A 816 51.58 -55.06 10.53
N SER A 817 50.26 -55.19 10.64
CA SER A 817 49.57 -56.41 11.05
C SER A 817 48.61 -56.86 9.96
N ALA A 818 48.84 -58.03 9.37
CA ALA A 818 48.00 -58.62 8.33
C ALA A 818 47.49 -60.01 8.71
N GLY A 819 46.19 -60.24 8.55
CA GLY A 819 45.54 -61.54 8.74
C GLY A 819 45.90 -62.57 7.65
N GLN A 820 46.50 -62.13 6.54
CA GLN A 820 47.04 -62.97 5.48
C GLN A 820 48.53 -62.67 5.22
N ASN A 821 48.88 -62.21 4.01
CA ASN A 821 50.26 -61.99 3.60
C ASN A 821 50.65 -60.51 3.68
N ILE A 822 51.94 -60.26 3.87
CA ILE A 822 52.54 -58.93 3.67
C ILE A 822 53.49 -59.02 2.49
N THR A 823 53.27 -58.22 1.44
CA THR A 823 54.09 -58.25 0.22
C THR A 823 54.74 -56.89 0.02
N ASN A 824 56.07 -56.82 0.05
CA ASN A 824 56.83 -55.60 -0.15
C ASN A 824 57.70 -55.67 -1.40
N HIS A 825 57.44 -54.79 -2.36
CA HIS A 825 58.29 -54.52 -3.53
C HIS A 825 58.95 -53.13 -3.47
N GLY A 826 58.66 -52.33 -2.44
CA GLY A 826 59.14 -50.97 -2.27
C GLY A 826 59.94 -50.78 -0.99
N ASN A 827 59.79 -49.61 -0.37
CA ASN A 827 60.47 -49.25 0.87
C ASN A 827 59.48 -49.30 2.03
N ILE A 828 59.73 -50.17 2.99
CA ILE A 828 59.16 -50.13 4.33
C ILE A 828 60.32 -49.81 5.26
N VAL A 829 60.34 -48.58 5.79
CA VAL A 829 61.49 -48.05 6.52
C VAL A 829 61.04 -47.42 7.82
N SER A 830 61.71 -47.76 8.92
CA SER A 830 61.53 -47.08 10.19
C SER A 830 62.83 -46.49 10.72
N ASP A 831 62.75 -45.33 11.37
CA ASP A 831 63.95 -44.73 11.98
C ASP A 831 64.31 -45.37 13.33
N ASN A 832 63.33 -45.88 14.09
CA ASN A 832 63.54 -46.41 15.45
C ASN A 832 63.05 -47.86 15.60
N TYR A 833 61.79 -48.16 15.27
CA TYR A 833 61.23 -49.50 15.52
C TYR A 833 60.34 -50.00 14.39
N MET A 834 60.50 -51.26 14.00
CA MET A 834 59.63 -51.93 13.05
C MET A 834 59.01 -53.18 13.67
N ASP A 835 57.69 -53.35 13.55
CA ASP A 835 56.98 -54.59 13.89
C ASP A 835 56.11 -55.04 12.72
N VAL A 836 56.46 -56.16 12.12
CA VAL A 836 55.74 -56.73 10.99
C VAL A 836 55.21 -58.10 11.37
N THR A 837 53.89 -58.21 11.48
CA THR A 837 53.19 -59.44 11.85
C THR A 837 52.25 -59.87 10.73
N ALA A 838 52.46 -61.08 10.19
CA ALA A 838 51.60 -61.70 9.19
C ALA A 838 51.18 -63.11 9.62
N ASN A 839 49.89 -63.43 9.61
CA ASN A 839 49.46 -64.81 9.84
C ASN A 839 49.88 -65.75 8.70
N GLY A 840 50.12 -65.22 7.50
CA GLY A 840 50.57 -65.94 6.32
C GLY A 840 52.09 -65.80 6.09
N THR A 841 52.44 -65.33 4.90
CA THR A 841 53.84 -65.14 4.47
C THR A 841 54.18 -63.66 4.37
N VAL A 842 55.36 -63.27 4.85
CA VAL A 842 55.98 -61.99 4.53
C VAL A 842 56.88 -62.19 3.31
N TYR A 843 56.54 -61.57 2.19
CA TYR A 843 57.35 -61.52 0.98
C TYR A 843 58.06 -60.18 0.90
N ASN A 844 59.39 -60.16 0.97
CA ASN A 844 60.20 -58.97 0.83
C ASN A 844 61.09 -59.07 -0.41
N TYR A 845 60.94 -58.12 -1.33
CA TYR A 845 61.66 -58.04 -2.60
C TYR A 845 62.56 -56.80 -2.72
N LEU A 846 62.44 -55.83 -1.80
CA LEU A 846 63.29 -54.63 -1.71
C LEU A 846 63.56 -54.29 -0.23
N ASN A 847 63.27 -53.08 0.25
CA ASN A 847 63.71 -52.64 1.58
C ASN A 847 62.60 -52.84 2.62
N MET A 848 62.88 -53.65 3.64
CA MET A 848 62.13 -53.76 4.89
C MET A 848 63.13 -53.63 6.04
N LEU A 849 63.45 -52.38 6.39
CA LEU A 849 64.62 -52.03 7.20
C LEU A 849 64.26 -51.05 8.33
N SER A 850 64.72 -51.33 9.54
CA SER A 850 64.73 -50.37 10.65
C SER A 850 66.15 -49.82 10.89
N TYR A 851 66.28 -48.51 11.12
CA TYR A 851 67.52 -47.91 11.62
C TYR A 851 67.76 -48.14 13.11
N GLY A 852 66.73 -48.48 13.89
CA GLY A 852 66.85 -49.00 15.24
C GLY A 852 66.64 -50.51 15.28
N SER A 853 65.62 -50.98 16.01
CA SER A 853 65.28 -52.40 16.12
C SER A 853 64.15 -52.82 15.18
N ALA A 854 64.09 -54.11 14.82
CA ALA A 854 62.99 -54.68 14.05
C ALA A 854 62.54 -56.04 14.61
N LYS A 855 61.24 -56.30 14.51
CA LYS A 855 60.61 -57.58 14.84
C LYS A 855 59.75 -58.06 13.67
N ILE A 856 59.94 -59.31 13.26
CA ILE A 856 59.10 -59.94 12.23
C ILE A 856 58.48 -61.24 12.76
N THR A 857 57.17 -61.34 12.69
CA THR A 857 56.41 -62.53 13.10
C THR A 857 55.62 -63.06 11.91
N ALA A 858 55.91 -64.28 11.44
CA ALA A 858 55.20 -64.87 10.30
C ALA A 858 55.27 -66.41 10.24
N ASN A 859 54.32 -67.06 9.55
CA ASN A 859 54.47 -68.50 9.26
C ASN A 859 55.63 -68.75 8.30
N THR A 860 55.84 -67.86 7.32
CA THR A 860 56.98 -67.94 6.40
C THR A 860 57.47 -66.54 6.09
N VAL A 861 58.78 -66.36 6.00
CA VAL A 861 59.40 -65.15 5.45
C VAL A 861 60.14 -65.55 4.18
N THR A 862 59.87 -64.86 3.08
CA THR A 862 60.61 -64.98 1.83
C THR A 862 61.27 -63.64 1.53
N ASN A 863 62.57 -63.56 1.77
CA ASN A 863 63.40 -62.41 1.42
C ASN A 863 64.15 -62.73 0.13
N SER A 864 63.60 -62.33 -1.01
CA SER A 864 64.15 -62.69 -2.31
C SER A 864 64.04 -61.53 -3.29
N GLY A 865 65.19 -61.05 -3.77
CA GLY A 865 65.29 -59.92 -4.68
C GLY A 865 66.77 -59.52 -4.78
N ARG A 866 67.19 -58.95 -5.90
CA ARG A 866 68.61 -58.60 -6.12
C ARG A 866 69.14 -57.66 -5.03
N ASP A 867 68.29 -56.73 -4.60
CA ASP A 867 68.59 -55.69 -3.61
C ASP A 867 67.63 -55.77 -2.41
N ALA A 868 67.08 -56.97 -2.13
CA ALA A 868 66.18 -57.17 -1.00
C ALA A 868 66.95 -57.09 0.32
N LEU A 869 66.53 -56.16 1.19
CA LEU A 869 67.08 -55.91 2.51
C LEU A 869 66.01 -56.16 3.57
N LEU A 870 66.33 -57.02 4.54
CA LEU A 870 65.45 -57.36 5.65
C LEU A 870 66.18 -57.18 6.98
N GLY A 871 65.59 -56.49 7.94
CA GLY A 871 66.08 -56.50 9.33
C GLY A 871 66.31 -55.12 9.91
N ALA A 872 67.35 -54.98 10.74
CA ALA A 872 67.61 -53.77 11.52
C ALA A 872 69.11 -53.46 11.63
N TYR A 873 69.47 -52.23 12.01
CA TYR A 873 70.86 -51.88 12.31
C TYR A 873 71.24 -52.09 13.78
N GLU A 874 70.29 -52.05 14.72
CA GLU A 874 70.55 -52.32 16.14
C GLU A 874 70.22 -53.79 16.49
N ASP A 875 68.94 -54.11 16.67
CA ASP A 875 68.48 -55.45 17.06
C ASP A 875 67.41 -55.96 16.10
N PHE A 876 67.64 -57.09 15.44
CA PHE A 876 66.63 -57.75 14.61
C PHE A 876 66.20 -59.09 15.21
N SER A 877 64.90 -59.22 15.48
CA SER A 877 64.28 -60.44 16.00
C SER A 877 63.23 -60.99 15.04
N GLN A 878 63.16 -62.32 14.94
CA GLN A 878 62.18 -62.99 14.10
C GLN A 878 61.56 -64.19 14.80
N ASP A 879 60.23 -64.28 14.77
CA ASP A 879 59.45 -65.46 15.16
C ASP A 879 58.82 -66.06 13.90
N VAL A 880 59.59 -66.93 13.26
CA VAL A 880 59.30 -67.43 11.91
C VAL A 880 59.50 -68.93 11.83
N LYS A 881 58.50 -69.67 11.31
CA LYS A 881 58.61 -71.14 11.15
C LYS A 881 59.48 -71.55 9.97
N LYS A 882 59.53 -70.74 8.91
CA LYS A 882 60.32 -70.99 7.71
C LYS A 882 60.85 -69.70 7.10
N LEU A 883 62.17 -69.58 6.96
CA LEU A 883 62.84 -68.47 6.28
C LEU A 883 63.44 -68.94 4.94
N ASN A 884 62.99 -68.35 3.83
CA ASN A 884 63.61 -68.50 2.51
C ASN A 884 64.35 -67.19 2.19
N ASN A 885 65.68 -67.18 2.32
CA ASN A 885 66.47 -65.98 2.07
C ASN A 885 67.43 -66.16 0.88
N THR A 886 67.31 -65.27 -0.10
CA THR A 886 68.32 -65.07 -1.16
C THR A 886 68.79 -63.61 -1.24
N GLY A 887 68.30 -62.74 -0.35
CA GLY A 887 68.71 -61.34 -0.21
C GLY A 887 69.62 -61.10 1.00
N THR A 888 69.76 -59.83 1.39
CA THR A 888 70.56 -59.41 2.55
C THR A 888 69.69 -59.34 3.79
N VAL A 889 70.19 -59.88 4.90
CA VAL A 889 69.58 -59.75 6.23
C VAL A 889 70.56 -59.02 7.16
N LEU A 890 70.10 -58.00 7.88
CA LEU A 890 70.91 -57.16 8.77
C LEU A 890 70.45 -57.26 10.24
N GLY A 891 71.43 -57.19 11.16
CA GLY A 891 71.20 -57.08 12.61
C GLY A 891 70.66 -58.34 13.31
N MET A 892 70.66 -59.48 12.60
CA MET A 892 70.00 -60.74 13.00
C MET A 892 70.71 -61.51 14.11
#